data_AF-A0A2W7D4G8-F1
#
_entry.id   AF-A0A2W7D4G8-F1
#
_cell.length_a   1.000
_cell.length_b   1.000
_cell.length_c   1.000
_cell.angle_alpha   90.00
_cell.angle_beta   90.00
_cell.angle_gamma   90.00
#
_symmetry.space_group_name_H-M   'P 1'
#
loop_
_entity.id
_entity.type
_entity.pdbx_description
1 polymer ?
#
loop_
_entity_poly.entity_id
_entity_poly.type
_entity_poly.pdbx_seq_one_letter_code
_entity_poly.pdbx_strand_id
1 'polypeptide(L)'
;MNYLQEWQQSCVDEQLIRLNVTCLAGESPSEHLLYADTLPRRNDGRVSNAILDRYEHIEAGGWWCSGIDLLTGELDLWGCFKPDSPRTHPQKGKIIKYEHPPQTTTGLFALRVPLQLWERIAERAGIAIAEAQIDPEQPDLGFWQWLMNHPQVPLCITEGAKKAGALLSAGYAAIALPGVHNGYRTPKDETGKRIGHSHLIPPLKKLAQPQREIYIAFDQDSKPKAVESVNSAIKRLGYLFQKADCKVKIITWDNQFGKGVDDFIAEKGAEFFTEAYQTALPFDIWKAQGLSQLTYPATLEVHARYLPNLEIAENAQLVGIKSAKGTGKTQFIQTLVAQALAKHQPVLVIGHRVRLVEELCLRFGLPYITEVREHPLGQVLGYGLCVDSLHPNSQAKFDPEQWSDSLVIMDEVEQVLWHTLNSDTCRHQRVSILKSLKSLLQNVLSGGGRVVVADADLSDISLDYLMALSGIPLNPFIIQNQWKPQEKEAWTVYHYSENDPKRLVKNLVKHIKEGGKPFVCLSAQKISSSWGTLNLESYLKNQFPDTKILRIDAESLAEPSHPAYGCMANLDQVLANYDVVLASPSIETGVSIDLKDHFTSVWCIAQGIQTATSVCQALGRIRANIPRHIWVAGYSFNQVGNGSTSIASLLTSGHRLTELNIRLLQKSDLENLDDLDTGFQAESLLCWAKMAVRVNASMLHYRDSVLALLQQDNHRLELKIPKAHLKTVAENQVSLAAQNQLTDAIQEAREQNYQAECQAIALSPKLSDQKYQKLKKRLVKNVQERRTLRKHELKQRYGIEITPELVVLDDQGWYQKLRLHYFLTVGRHYLADRDTKFAKNLIEQGHGSLFLPDFNGSQLGAIIGTMEILGIPVLLADPQRELCPQDDDLLALAQIAIQNRADIKTVVGIGIAHNASPITIIRRFLDLVGYDLQVLKSKRIGKKQVRIYQIIVPRDGREAVFQQWLIRDRALPGSSDGWFDEYCLKLKSSGQKHKSDDDPYLQLSLDLA
;
A
#
# COMPACT_ATOMS: atom_id res chain seq x y z
N MET A 1 47.71 -11.63 14.01
CA MET A 1 46.54 -12.56 14.04
C MET A 1 46.58 -13.48 12.81
N ASN A 2 46.15 -14.75 12.85
CA ASN A 2 46.15 -15.58 11.62
C ASN A 2 44.97 -15.14 10.71
N TYR A 3 45.27 -14.32 9.69
CA TYR A 3 44.27 -13.75 8.77
C TYR A 3 43.45 -14.84 8.05
N LEU A 4 44.05 -16.01 7.78
CA LEU A 4 43.37 -17.12 7.12
C LEU A 4 42.24 -17.66 8.00
N GLN A 5 42.52 -17.89 9.28
CA GLN A 5 41.50 -18.32 10.25
C GLN A 5 40.40 -17.26 10.43
N GLU A 6 40.77 -15.98 10.48
CA GLU A 6 39.80 -14.88 10.62
C GLU A 6 38.82 -14.81 9.45
N TRP A 7 39.30 -14.99 8.22
CA TRP A 7 38.45 -14.96 7.03
C TRP A 7 37.66 -16.27 6.86
N GLN A 8 38.24 -17.42 7.22
CA GLN A 8 37.52 -18.71 7.23
C GLN A 8 36.37 -18.71 8.24
N GLN A 9 36.51 -18.03 9.38
CA GLN A 9 35.41 -17.81 10.34
C GLN A 9 34.26 -16.99 9.75
N SER A 10 34.54 -16.13 8.76
CA SER A 10 33.53 -15.43 7.95
C SER A 10 33.05 -16.27 6.75
N CYS A 11 33.29 -17.59 6.75
CA CYS A 11 32.92 -18.53 5.69
C CYS A 11 33.49 -18.21 4.30
N VAL A 12 34.70 -17.64 4.25
CA VAL A 12 35.37 -17.35 2.98
C VAL A 12 36.23 -18.54 2.53
N ASP A 13 36.14 -18.88 1.24
CA ASP A 13 36.94 -19.91 0.59
C ASP A 13 38.44 -19.62 0.70
N GLU A 14 39.24 -20.66 0.97
CA GLU A 14 40.67 -20.53 1.20
C GLU A 14 41.43 -20.00 -0.03
N GLN A 15 41.08 -20.43 -1.24
CA GLN A 15 41.74 -19.92 -2.44
C GLN A 15 41.40 -18.45 -2.66
N LEU A 16 40.14 -18.07 -2.41
CA LEU A 16 39.72 -16.67 -2.49
C LEU A 16 40.48 -15.79 -1.48
N ILE A 17 40.73 -16.28 -0.26
CA ILE A 17 41.54 -15.57 0.74
C ILE A 17 42.98 -15.40 0.25
N ARG A 18 43.63 -16.49 -0.19
CA ARG A 18 45.02 -16.48 -0.67
C ARG A 18 45.22 -15.59 -1.89
N LEU A 19 44.19 -15.48 -2.73
CA LEU A 19 44.20 -14.57 -3.87
C LEU A 19 43.98 -13.11 -3.48
N ASN A 20 43.48 -12.74 -2.30
CA ASN A 20 43.08 -11.35 -2.05
C ASN A 20 43.66 -10.72 -0.78
N VAL A 21 44.31 -11.52 0.05
CA VAL A 21 44.81 -11.07 1.36
C VAL A 21 46.29 -11.39 1.50
N THR A 22 47.08 -10.37 1.84
CA THR A 22 48.53 -10.48 2.04
C THR A 22 48.89 -10.02 3.45
N CYS A 23 49.73 -10.78 4.15
CA CYS A 23 50.28 -10.35 5.44
C CYS A 23 51.38 -9.31 5.20
N LEU A 24 51.31 -8.17 5.88
CA LEU A 24 52.32 -7.12 5.82
C LEU A 24 52.84 -6.81 7.22
N ALA A 25 54.12 -6.44 7.33
CA ALA A 25 54.79 -6.06 8.57
C ALA A 25 56.00 -5.14 8.27
N GLY A 26 56.52 -4.47 9.30
CA GLY A 26 57.60 -3.49 9.15
C GLY A 26 57.17 -2.32 8.27
N GLU A 27 58.01 -1.91 7.31
CA GLU A 27 57.72 -0.75 6.45
C GLU A 27 56.71 -1.03 5.32
N SER A 28 56.48 -2.31 4.97
CA SER A 28 55.64 -2.71 3.83
C SER A 28 54.17 -2.21 3.86
N PRO A 29 53.47 -2.08 5.01
CA PRO A 29 52.12 -1.50 5.03
C PRO A 29 52.12 -0.01 4.64
N SER A 30 53.20 0.73 4.93
CA SER A 30 53.34 2.14 4.55
C SER A 30 53.44 2.31 3.04
N GLU A 31 54.07 1.38 2.32
CA GLU A 31 54.15 1.39 0.85
C GLU A 31 52.76 1.21 0.21
N HIS A 32 51.89 0.42 0.84
CA HIS A 32 50.53 0.17 0.36
C HIS A 32 49.54 1.28 0.76
N LEU A 33 49.78 1.98 1.88
CA LEU A 33 48.88 3.03 2.37
C LEU A 33 49.30 4.43 1.89
N LEU A 34 50.58 4.77 1.94
CA LEU A 34 51.07 6.16 1.86
C LEU A 34 51.59 6.53 0.46
N TYR A 35 50.92 6.07 -0.59
CA TYR A 35 51.33 6.29 -1.98
C TYR A 35 50.77 7.58 -2.60
N ALA A 36 49.75 8.22 -2.02
CA ALA A 36 49.12 9.39 -2.62
C ALA A 36 50.10 10.57 -2.81
N ASP A 37 50.10 11.16 -4.01
CA ASP A 37 50.99 12.28 -4.35
C ASP A 37 50.70 13.55 -3.53
N THR A 38 49.46 13.73 -3.09
CA THR A 38 49.03 14.90 -2.32
C THR A 38 49.45 14.84 -0.85
N LEU A 39 50.01 13.72 -0.39
CA LEU A 39 50.48 13.61 0.99
C LEU A 39 51.64 14.60 1.25
N PRO A 40 51.68 15.25 2.42
CA PRO A 40 52.79 16.14 2.77
C PRO A 40 54.12 15.38 2.75
N ARG A 41 55.03 15.82 1.88
CA ARG A 41 56.37 15.26 1.72
C ARG A 41 57.44 16.30 2.07
N ARG A 42 58.59 15.82 2.51
CA ARG A 42 59.82 16.60 2.70
C ARG A 42 60.43 16.93 1.33
N ASN A 43 61.40 17.84 1.32
CA ASN A 43 62.14 18.23 0.10
C ASN A 43 62.89 17.05 -0.56
N ASP A 44 63.18 15.99 0.20
CA ASP A 44 63.81 14.75 -0.27
C ASP A 44 62.79 13.72 -0.81
N GLY A 45 61.51 14.07 -0.90
CA GLY A 45 60.43 13.22 -1.43
C GLY A 45 59.82 12.25 -0.41
N ARG A 46 60.40 12.12 0.79
CA ARG A 46 59.88 11.25 1.86
C ARG A 46 58.59 11.82 2.45
N VAL A 47 57.63 10.96 2.78
CA VAL A 47 56.42 11.34 3.53
C VAL A 47 56.81 12.01 4.85
N SER A 48 56.12 13.08 5.23
CA SER A 48 56.43 13.87 6.43
C SER A 48 56.42 13.03 7.71
N ASN A 49 57.29 13.37 8.67
CA ASN A 49 57.37 12.68 9.96
C ASN A 49 56.01 12.63 10.67
N ALA A 50 55.23 13.72 10.64
CA ALA A 50 53.92 13.78 11.26
C ALA A 50 52.91 12.75 10.72
N ILE A 51 53.03 12.34 9.44
CA ILE A 51 52.22 11.25 8.87
C ILE A 51 52.81 9.91 9.27
N LEU A 52 54.13 9.72 9.22
CA LEU A 52 54.77 8.48 9.64
C LEU A 52 54.46 8.16 11.12
N ASP A 53 54.65 9.12 12.02
CA ASP A 53 54.35 8.98 13.45
C ASP A 53 52.87 8.64 13.70
N ARG A 54 51.96 9.18 12.88
CA ARG A 54 50.52 8.88 12.98
C ARG A 54 50.23 7.41 12.61
N TYR A 55 50.99 6.86 11.69
CA TYR A 55 50.78 5.53 11.12
C TYR A 55 51.72 4.47 11.68
N GLU A 56 52.71 4.81 12.52
CA GLU A 56 53.71 3.91 13.14
C GLU A 56 53.14 2.58 13.65
N HIS A 57 51.94 2.60 14.25
CA HIS A 57 51.24 1.39 14.73
C HIS A 57 51.06 0.27 13.70
N ILE A 58 51.05 0.57 12.39
CA ILE A 58 50.89 -0.44 11.33
C ILE A 58 52.13 -1.32 11.16
N GLU A 59 53.30 -0.86 11.60
CA GLU A 59 54.57 -1.61 11.50
C GLU A 59 54.55 -2.90 12.35
N ALA A 60 53.71 -2.93 13.39
CA ALA A 60 53.44 -4.10 14.22
C ALA A 60 52.80 -5.27 13.46
N GLY A 61 52.43 -5.05 12.20
CA GLY A 61 51.92 -6.07 11.30
C GLY A 61 50.40 -6.08 11.21
N GLY A 62 49.89 -6.88 10.28
CA GLY A 62 48.48 -7.00 9.98
C GLY A 62 48.27 -7.61 8.60
N TRP A 63 47.08 -7.43 8.03
CA TRP A 63 46.79 -7.92 6.69
C TRP A 63 46.25 -6.82 5.77
N TRP A 64 46.64 -6.88 4.50
CA TRP A 64 46.18 -6.04 3.41
C TRP A 64 45.21 -6.81 2.53
N CYS A 65 44.09 -6.18 2.17
CA CYS A 65 43.16 -6.71 1.18
C CYS A 65 42.96 -5.71 0.04
N SER A 66 43.14 -6.19 -1.18
CA SER A 66 42.85 -5.48 -2.43
C SER A 66 42.23 -6.43 -3.45
N GLY A 67 41.78 -5.91 -4.59
CA GLY A 67 41.14 -6.65 -5.67
C GLY A 67 41.57 -6.16 -7.04
N ILE A 68 40.60 -6.09 -7.97
CA ILE A 68 40.76 -5.66 -9.35
C ILE A 68 40.19 -4.25 -9.51
N ASP A 69 40.92 -3.39 -10.22
CA ASP A 69 40.37 -2.12 -10.70
C ASP A 69 39.47 -2.40 -11.91
N LEU A 70 38.16 -2.29 -11.72
CA LEU A 70 37.15 -2.52 -12.75
C LEU A 70 37.23 -1.57 -13.96
N LEU A 71 38.04 -0.51 -13.88
CA LEU A 71 38.26 0.40 -15.01
C LEU A 71 39.36 -0.10 -15.94
N THR A 72 40.38 -0.75 -15.40
CA THR A 72 41.60 -1.16 -16.12
C THR A 72 41.71 -2.67 -16.33
N GLY A 73 41.13 -3.48 -15.43
CA GLY A 73 41.30 -4.94 -15.39
C GLY A 73 42.51 -5.39 -14.56
N GLU A 74 43.36 -4.45 -14.15
CA GLU A 74 44.60 -4.72 -13.41
C GLU A 74 44.36 -4.82 -11.90
N LEU A 75 45.41 -5.19 -11.16
CA LEU A 75 45.39 -5.15 -9.70
C LEU A 75 45.13 -3.73 -9.19
N ASP A 76 44.16 -3.58 -8.30
CA ASP A 76 43.84 -2.29 -7.70
C ASP A 76 44.94 -1.90 -6.69
N LEU A 77 45.46 -0.68 -6.84
CA LEU A 77 46.37 -0.09 -5.86
C LEU A 77 45.63 0.30 -4.57
N TRP A 78 44.32 0.54 -4.65
CA TRP A 78 43.49 0.89 -3.51
C TRP A 78 43.01 -0.36 -2.76
N GLY A 79 43.06 -0.33 -1.44
CA GLY A 79 42.61 -1.44 -0.59
C GLY A 79 42.36 -1.05 0.86
N CYS A 80 42.43 -2.03 1.75
CA CYS A 80 42.42 -1.81 3.20
C CYS A 80 43.46 -2.61 3.94
N PHE A 81 44.05 -1.96 4.95
CA PHE A 81 44.92 -2.60 5.91
C PHE A 81 44.18 -2.79 7.24
N LYS A 82 44.18 -3.99 7.79
CA LYS A 82 43.75 -4.26 9.16
C LYS A 82 44.99 -4.48 10.03
N PRO A 83 45.42 -3.51 10.85
CA PRO A 83 46.55 -3.68 11.75
C PRO A 83 46.23 -4.68 12.86
N ASP A 84 47.23 -5.44 13.29
CA ASP A 84 47.14 -6.30 14.47
C ASP A 84 46.94 -5.47 15.75
N SER A 85 47.49 -4.24 15.79
CA SER A 85 47.36 -3.28 16.88
C SER A 85 46.68 -1.99 16.41
N PRO A 86 45.33 -1.94 16.31
CA PRO A 86 44.62 -0.77 15.78
C PRO A 86 44.74 0.45 16.70
N ARG A 87 44.94 1.63 16.11
CA ARG A 87 45.00 2.89 16.87
C ARG A 87 43.61 3.43 17.20
N THR A 88 43.58 4.33 18.19
CA THR A 88 42.38 5.07 18.57
C THR A 88 42.36 6.45 17.92
N HIS A 89 41.21 6.85 17.39
CA HIS A 89 41.02 8.18 16.81
C HIS A 89 41.18 9.26 17.89
N PRO A 90 42.15 10.19 17.77
CA PRO A 90 42.54 11.12 18.86
C PRO A 90 41.39 11.96 19.41
N GLN A 91 40.49 12.43 18.54
CA GLN A 91 39.37 13.31 18.92
C GLN A 91 38.06 12.57 19.24
N LYS A 92 37.89 11.33 18.77
CA LYS A 92 36.61 10.61 18.83
C LYS A 92 36.63 9.44 19.81
N GLY A 93 37.81 9.06 20.32
CA GLY A 93 37.99 7.92 21.20
C GLY A 93 37.60 6.57 20.58
N LYS A 94 37.36 6.50 19.27
CA LYS A 94 36.93 5.28 18.56
C LYS A 94 38.14 4.56 17.97
N ILE A 95 38.20 3.25 18.15
CA ILE A 95 39.20 2.38 17.54
C ILE A 95 39.01 2.38 16.01
N ILE A 96 40.09 2.64 15.28
CA ILE A 96 40.14 2.55 13.81
C ILE A 96 40.55 1.13 13.46
N LYS A 97 39.56 0.29 13.15
CA LYS A 97 39.79 -1.13 12.84
C LYS A 97 40.48 -1.35 11.50
N TYR A 98 40.24 -0.47 10.53
CA TYR A 98 40.76 -0.56 9.17
C TYR A 98 41.35 0.79 8.75
N GLU A 99 42.54 0.75 8.17
CA GLU A 99 43.20 1.90 7.54
C GLU A 99 43.06 1.78 6.03
N HIS A 100 42.75 2.90 5.39
CA HIS A 100 42.68 3.02 3.93
C HIS A 100 43.70 4.07 3.46
N PRO A 101 44.20 4.00 2.21
CA PRO A 101 45.16 4.98 1.71
C PRO A 101 44.67 6.43 1.89
N PRO A 102 45.32 7.26 2.73
CA PRO A 102 44.87 8.61 2.99
C PRO A 102 44.97 9.50 1.75
N GLN A 103 44.05 10.48 1.64
CA GLN A 103 43.95 11.43 0.53
C GLN A 103 43.74 10.81 -0.86
N THR A 104 43.36 9.54 -0.92
CA THR A 104 42.92 8.88 -2.16
C THR A 104 41.40 8.89 -2.25
N THR A 105 40.88 8.78 -3.48
CA THR A 105 39.45 8.55 -3.67
C THR A 105 39.12 7.13 -3.25
N THR A 106 38.11 6.93 -2.40
CA THR A 106 37.72 5.59 -1.95
C THR A 106 37.21 4.72 -3.10
N GLY A 107 37.81 3.54 -3.27
CA GLY A 107 37.40 2.53 -4.25
C GLY A 107 36.30 1.61 -3.74
N LEU A 108 36.24 0.41 -4.34
CA LEU A 108 35.43 -0.73 -3.90
C LEU A 108 36.31 -1.99 -3.89
N PHE A 109 35.84 -3.06 -3.27
CA PHE A 109 36.51 -4.37 -3.31
C PHE A 109 35.85 -5.25 -4.35
N ALA A 110 36.51 -5.39 -5.50
CA ALA A 110 36.21 -6.38 -6.53
C ALA A 110 37.26 -7.50 -6.44
N LEU A 111 37.00 -8.51 -5.62
CA LEU A 111 37.99 -9.55 -5.30
C LEU A 111 38.34 -10.39 -6.55
N ARG A 112 39.58 -10.89 -6.61
CA ARG A 112 40.06 -11.88 -7.58
C ARG A 112 39.39 -13.23 -7.31
N VAL A 113 38.50 -13.67 -8.21
CA VAL A 113 37.67 -14.87 -8.00
C VAL A 113 38.34 -16.09 -8.66
N PRO A 114 38.60 -17.18 -7.92
CA PRO A 114 39.15 -18.40 -8.50
C PRO A 114 38.15 -19.07 -9.44
N LEU A 115 38.64 -19.77 -10.46
CA LEU A 115 37.81 -20.37 -11.51
C LEU A 115 36.68 -21.26 -10.96
N GLN A 116 36.94 -22.06 -9.92
CA GLN A 116 35.91 -22.91 -9.29
C GLN A 116 34.71 -22.11 -8.75
N LEU A 117 34.95 -20.92 -8.16
CA LEU A 117 33.85 -20.07 -7.67
C LEU A 117 33.17 -19.33 -8.81
N TRP A 118 33.92 -18.95 -9.85
CA TRP A 118 33.34 -18.40 -11.07
C TRP A 118 32.40 -19.41 -11.74
N GLU A 119 32.82 -20.67 -11.90
CA GLU A 119 31.99 -21.76 -12.44
C GLU A 119 30.68 -21.92 -11.65
N ARG A 120 30.74 -21.89 -10.32
CA ARG A 120 29.54 -21.93 -9.45
C ARG A 120 28.59 -20.76 -9.67
N ILE A 121 29.13 -19.55 -9.82
CA ILE A 121 28.33 -18.34 -10.10
C ILE A 121 27.68 -18.45 -11.48
N ALA A 122 28.43 -18.93 -12.48
CA ALA A 122 27.96 -19.10 -13.84
C ALA A 122 26.87 -20.19 -13.93
N GLU A 123 27.06 -21.32 -13.24
CA GLU A 123 26.07 -22.40 -13.12
C GLU A 123 24.77 -21.89 -12.48
N ARG A 124 24.87 -21.14 -11.37
CA ARG A 124 23.70 -20.53 -10.71
C ARG A 124 22.94 -19.59 -11.64
N ALA A 125 23.65 -18.86 -12.51
CA ALA A 125 23.05 -17.96 -13.49
C ALA A 125 22.56 -18.68 -14.76
N GLY A 126 22.84 -19.98 -14.93
CA GLY A 126 22.52 -20.74 -16.13
C GLY A 126 23.35 -20.33 -17.36
N ILE A 127 24.60 -19.90 -17.16
CA ILE A 127 25.49 -19.41 -18.21
C ILE A 127 26.71 -20.31 -18.29
N ALA A 128 27.01 -20.83 -19.48
CA ALA A 128 28.26 -21.55 -19.71
C ALA A 128 29.42 -20.58 -19.87
N ILE A 129 30.58 -20.90 -19.29
CA ILE A 129 31.84 -20.18 -19.51
C ILE A 129 32.50 -20.79 -20.73
N ALA A 130 32.79 -19.98 -21.74
CA ALA A 130 33.58 -20.43 -22.89
C ALA A 130 35.07 -20.36 -22.55
N GLU A 131 35.88 -21.33 -22.99
CA GLU A 131 37.33 -21.36 -22.73
C GLU A 131 38.03 -20.05 -23.14
N ALA A 132 37.61 -19.45 -24.26
CA ALA A 132 38.17 -18.18 -24.76
C ALA A 132 37.85 -16.95 -23.87
N GLN A 133 36.98 -17.08 -22.86
CA GLN A 133 36.68 -16.01 -21.90
C GLN A 133 37.60 -16.08 -20.67
N ILE A 134 38.28 -17.21 -20.46
CA ILE A 134 39.25 -17.39 -19.39
C ILE A 134 40.59 -16.88 -19.92
N ASP A 135 41.10 -15.82 -19.32
CA ASP A 135 42.36 -15.19 -19.72
C ASP A 135 43.41 -15.35 -18.60
N PRO A 136 44.34 -16.31 -18.71
CA PRO A 136 45.38 -16.53 -17.70
C PRO A 136 46.32 -15.33 -17.49
N GLU A 137 46.38 -14.39 -18.43
CA GLU A 137 47.20 -13.17 -18.31
C GLU A 137 46.52 -12.12 -17.43
N GLN A 138 45.19 -12.21 -17.22
CA GLN A 138 44.46 -11.32 -16.32
C GLN A 138 44.57 -11.78 -14.87
N PRO A 139 44.75 -10.87 -13.89
CA PRO A 139 44.95 -11.26 -12.49
C PRO A 139 43.75 -11.97 -11.83
N ASP A 140 42.54 -11.90 -12.41
CA ASP A 140 41.33 -12.59 -11.98
C ASP A 140 40.80 -13.60 -13.00
N LEU A 141 41.64 -14.01 -13.96
CA LEU A 141 41.29 -14.89 -15.09
C LEU A 141 40.22 -14.32 -16.04
N GLY A 142 39.87 -13.02 -15.93
CA GLY A 142 38.83 -12.38 -16.72
C GLY A 142 37.42 -12.40 -16.11
N PHE A 143 37.27 -12.83 -14.84
CA PHE A 143 35.96 -12.93 -14.17
C PHE A 143 35.15 -11.63 -14.22
N TRP A 144 35.73 -10.47 -13.86
CA TRP A 144 34.99 -9.22 -13.84
C TRP A 144 34.62 -8.73 -15.24
N GLN A 145 35.46 -8.97 -16.23
CA GLN A 145 35.15 -8.69 -17.63
C GLN A 145 34.03 -9.58 -18.16
N TRP A 146 34.04 -10.87 -17.81
CA TRP A 146 32.93 -11.78 -18.09
C TRP A 146 31.65 -11.28 -17.41
N LEU A 147 31.70 -10.91 -16.13
CA LEU A 147 30.52 -10.42 -15.42
C LEU A 147 29.96 -9.17 -16.11
N MET A 148 30.80 -8.20 -16.48
CA MET A 148 30.37 -7.03 -17.25
C MET A 148 29.73 -7.38 -18.59
N ASN A 149 30.12 -8.47 -19.24
CA ASN A 149 29.51 -8.89 -20.50
C ASN A 149 28.17 -9.65 -20.33
N HIS A 150 27.81 -10.01 -19.09
CA HIS A 150 26.61 -10.78 -18.77
C HIS A 150 25.71 -10.01 -17.77
N PRO A 151 25.00 -8.95 -18.19
CA PRO A 151 24.08 -8.18 -17.33
C PRO A 151 23.00 -9.02 -16.64
N GLN A 152 22.65 -10.17 -17.20
CA GLN A 152 21.71 -11.13 -16.63
C GLN A 152 22.19 -11.77 -15.32
N VAL A 153 23.51 -11.77 -15.04
CA VAL A 153 24.04 -12.24 -13.76
C VAL A 153 23.74 -11.20 -12.68
N PRO A 154 22.99 -11.54 -11.61
CA PRO A 154 22.73 -10.62 -10.52
C PRO A 154 23.99 -10.27 -9.75
N LEU A 155 24.05 -9.06 -9.22
CA LEU A 155 25.19 -8.57 -8.41
C LEU A 155 24.75 -8.21 -7.00
N CYS A 156 25.39 -8.82 -6.01
CA CYS A 156 25.26 -8.44 -4.60
C CYS A 156 26.23 -7.30 -4.24
N ILE A 157 25.75 -6.34 -3.46
CA ILE A 157 26.53 -5.22 -2.93
C ILE A 157 26.41 -5.24 -1.41
N THR A 158 27.56 -5.34 -0.74
CA THR A 158 27.68 -5.34 0.73
C THR A 158 28.75 -4.34 1.17
N GLU A 159 29.06 -4.26 2.47
CA GLU A 159 30.17 -3.46 3.00
C GLU A 159 31.22 -4.33 3.72
N GLY A 160 32.49 -4.09 3.40
CA GLY A 160 33.62 -4.86 3.93
C GLY A 160 33.97 -6.10 3.10
N ALA A 161 35.27 -6.30 2.85
CA ALA A 161 35.77 -7.32 1.94
C ALA A 161 35.40 -8.76 2.35
N LYS A 162 35.41 -9.07 3.65
CA LYS A 162 35.03 -10.40 4.16
C LYS A 162 33.60 -10.81 3.78
N LYS A 163 32.66 -9.85 3.80
CA LYS A 163 31.26 -10.08 3.43
C LYS A 163 31.11 -10.39 1.95
N ALA A 164 31.81 -9.66 1.08
CA ALA A 164 31.85 -9.99 -0.35
C ALA A 164 32.50 -11.36 -0.56
N GLY A 165 33.57 -11.68 0.17
CA GLY A 165 34.20 -12.99 0.16
C GLY A 165 33.24 -14.12 0.53
N ALA A 166 32.44 -13.94 1.58
CA ALA A 166 31.45 -14.93 2.03
C ALA A 166 30.38 -15.19 0.96
N LEU A 167 29.88 -14.12 0.32
CA LEU A 167 28.90 -14.22 -0.76
C LEU A 167 29.47 -14.90 -2.02
N LEU A 168 30.68 -14.54 -2.43
CA LEU A 168 31.39 -15.19 -3.55
C LEU A 168 31.60 -16.68 -3.28
N SER A 169 31.99 -17.03 -2.05
CA SER A 169 32.18 -18.42 -1.61
C SER A 169 30.86 -19.22 -1.61
N ALA A 170 29.74 -18.55 -1.31
CA ALA A 170 28.38 -19.10 -1.42
C ALA A 170 27.83 -19.15 -2.86
N GLY A 171 28.62 -18.74 -3.86
CA GLY A 171 28.26 -18.79 -5.28
C GLY A 171 27.40 -17.61 -5.76
N TYR A 172 27.54 -16.43 -5.15
CA TYR A 172 26.89 -15.19 -5.59
C TYR A 172 27.93 -14.17 -6.04
N ALA A 173 27.77 -13.58 -7.23
CA ALA A 173 28.62 -12.47 -7.64
C ALA A 173 28.45 -11.29 -6.67
N ALA A 174 29.53 -10.83 -6.04
CA ALA A 174 29.46 -9.80 -5.02
C ALA A 174 30.65 -8.85 -5.02
N ILE A 175 30.38 -7.56 -4.77
CA ILE A 175 31.38 -6.55 -4.45
C ILE A 175 31.14 -6.00 -3.05
N ALA A 176 32.19 -5.45 -2.43
CA ALA A 176 32.07 -4.74 -1.18
C ALA A 176 32.44 -3.26 -1.30
N LEU A 177 31.73 -2.42 -0.55
CA LEU A 177 32.09 -1.03 -0.33
C LEU A 177 32.87 -0.89 0.99
N PRO A 178 33.84 0.04 1.11
CA PRO A 178 34.49 0.32 2.40
C PRO A 178 33.53 0.89 3.45
N GLY A 179 32.38 1.38 3.01
CA GLY A 179 31.28 1.82 3.88
C GLY A 179 30.04 2.09 3.03
N VAL A 180 28.87 2.02 3.65
CA VAL A 180 27.57 2.05 2.94
C VAL A 180 27.35 3.31 2.08
N HIS A 181 27.95 4.44 2.43
CA HIS A 181 27.87 5.70 1.66
C HIS A 181 28.91 5.83 0.53
N ASN A 182 29.88 4.89 0.44
CA ASN A 182 31.03 5.04 -0.46
C ASN A 182 30.75 4.60 -1.90
N GLY A 183 29.58 4.02 -2.19
CA GLY A 183 29.16 3.65 -3.55
C GLY A 183 28.76 4.84 -4.43
N TYR A 184 28.64 6.05 -3.87
CA TYR A 184 28.31 7.25 -4.64
C TYR A 184 29.12 8.46 -4.20
N ARG A 185 29.11 9.50 -5.04
CA ARG A 185 29.67 10.82 -4.73
C ARG A 185 28.60 11.87 -4.81
N THR A 186 28.73 12.88 -3.97
CA THR A 186 27.88 14.07 -3.98
C THR A 186 28.80 15.27 -4.18
N PRO A 187 28.75 15.95 -5.34
CA PRO A 187 29.58 17.12 -5.59
C PRO A 187 29.34 18.20 -4.53
N LYS A 188 30.43 18.72 -3.98
CA LYS A 188 30.44 19.76 -2.95
C LYS A 188 31.42 20.87 -3.35
N ASP A 189 31.14 22.10 -2.95
CA ASP A 189 32.09 23.21 -3.05
C ASP A 189 33.17 23.13 -1.96
N GLU A 190 34.08 24.09 -1.96
CA GLU A 190 35.18 24.25 -0.99
C GLU A 190 34.67 24.41 0.45
N THR A 191 33.44 24.89 0.64
CA THR A 191 32.80 25.01 1.96
C THR A 191 32.07 23.74 2.40
N GLY A 192 32.06 22.71 1.55
CA GLY A 192 31.39 21.44 1.79
C GLY A 192 29.89 21.45 1.49
N LYS A 193 29.36 22.55 0.92
CA LYS A 193 27.96 22.66 0.52
C LYS A 193 27.74 21.95 -0.80
N ARG A 194 26.60 21.26 -0.92
CA ARG A 194 26.25 20.47 -2.10
C ARG A 194 26.02 21.38 -3.31
N ILE A 195 26.73 21.10 -4.41
CA ILE A 195 26.63 21.86 -5.68
C ILE A 195 26.12 21.02 -6.86
N GLY A 196 25.84 19.72 -6.66
CA GLY A 196 25.39 18.86 -7.76
C GLY A 196 24.57 17.65 -7.33
N HIS A 197 24.12 16.90 -8.32
CA HIS A 197 23.44 15.62 -8.12
C HIS A 197 24.44 14.52 -7.75
N SER A 198 24.03 13.60 -6.88
CA SER A 198 24.87 12.44 -6.61
C SER A 198 24.93 11.52 -7.82
N HIS A 199 26.04 10.79 -7.94
CA HIS A 199 26.26 9.82 -8.99
C HIS A 199 27.03 8.61 -8.43
N LEU A 200 26.83 7.44 -9.04
CA LEU A 200 27.61 6.23 -8.72
C LEU A 200 29.10 6.49 -8.95
N ILE A 201 29.97 5.87 -8.14
CA ILE A 201 31.40 5.88 -8.42
C ILE A 201 31.71 5.20 -9.78
N PRO A 202 32.79 5.58 -10.48
CA PRO A 202 33.07 5.06 -11.81
C PRO A 202 33.08 3.52 -11.92
N PRO A 203 33.67 2.75 -10.97
CA PRO A 203 33.61 1.28 -11.00
C PRO A 203 32.17 0.73 -10.94
N LEU A 204 31.30 1.29 -10.08
CA LEU A 204 29.90 0.87 -10.02
C LEU A 204 29.12 1.25 -11.28
N LYS A 205 29.48 2.34 -11.96
CA LYS A 205 28.84 2.69 -13.26
C LYS A 205 29.09 1.62 -14.32
N LYS A 206 30.27 1.00 -14.36
CA LYS A 206 30.58 -0.12 -15.28
C LYS A 206 29.70 -1.34 -15.01
N LEU A 207 29.37 -1.58 -13.74
CA LEU A 207 28.52 -2.69 -13.31
C LEU A 207 27.02 -2.39 -13.40
N ALA A 208 26.62 -1.12 -13.40
CA ALA A 208 25.24 -0.65 -13.47
C ALA A 208 24.70 -0.69 -14.91
N GLN A 209 24.44 -1.89 -15.41
CA GLN A 209 23.91 -2.10 -16.76
C GLN A 209 22.38 -2.21 -16.75
N PRO A 210 21.70 -1.79 -17.84
CA PRO A 210 20.25 -1.91 -17.95
C PRO A 210 19.77 -3.33 -17.67
N GLN A 211 18.66 -3.44 -16.96
CA GLN A 211 17.98 -4.69 -16.58
C GLN A 211 18.74 -5.63 -15.61
N ARG A 212 20.00 -5.35 -15.26
CA ARG A 212 20.73 -6.14 -14.25
C ARG A 212 20.03 -6.09 -12.90
N GLU A 213 19.94 -7.24 -12.23
CA GLU A 213 19.47 -7.30 -10.86
C GLU A 213 20.60 -6.95 -9.87
N ILE A 214 20.34 -5.97 -9.01
CA ILE A 214 21.24 -5.50 -7.96
C ILE A 214 20.62 -5.83 -6.62
N TYR A 215 21.34 -6.62 -5.82
CA TYR A 215 20.95 -7.01 -4.48
C TYR A 215 21.79 -6.24 -3.47
N ILE A 216 21.15 -5.45 -2.60
CA ILE A 216 21.86 -4.75 -1.53
C ILE A 216 21.72 -5.55 -0.23
N ALA A 217 22.86 -5.96 0.33
CA ALA A 217 22.99 -6.79 1.53
C ALA A 217 23.90 -6.09 2.56
N PHE A 218 23.44 -4.93 3.01
CA PHE A 218 24.13 -4.16 4.06
C PHE A 218 23.80 -4.68 5.46
N ASP A 219 24.65 -4.34 6.43
CA ASP A 219 24.52 -4.69 7.85
C ASP A 219 23.12 -4.44 8.43
N GLN A 220 22.64 -5.40 9.22
CA GLN A 220 21.41 -5.29 10.02
C GLN A 220 21.73 -4.70 11.40
N ASP A 221 21.88 -3.36 11.46
CA ASP A 221 22.11 -2.66 12.72
C ASP A 221 20.88 -2.67 13.65
N SER A 222 21.12 -2.61 14.97
CA SER A 222 20.06 -2.48 15.99
C SER A 222 19.93 -1.06 16.57
N LYS A 223 20.95 -0.21 16.37
CA LYS A 223 20.97 1.16 16.91
C LYS A 223 20.19 2.11 15.99
N PRO A 224 19.21 2.89 16.48
CA PRO A 224 18.35 3.72 15.63
C PRO A 224 19.10 4.61 14.64
N LYS A 225 20.10 5.37 15.10
CA LYS A 225 20.93 6.24 14.24
C LYS A 225 21.73 5.47 13.17
N ALA A 226 22.15 4.24 13.48
CA ALA A 226 22.88 3.42 12.52
C ALA A 226 21.92 2.86 11.46
N VAL A 227 20.76 2.36 11.88
CA VAL A 227 19.67 1.92 10.99
C VAL A 227 19.25 3.04 10.05
N GLU A 228 19.06 4.25 10.56
CA GLU A 228 18.72 5.43 9.75
C GLU A 228 19.81 5.73 8.71
N SER A 229 21.08 5.70 9.11
CA SER A 229 22.22 5.93 8.21
C SER A 229 22.30 4.87 7.10
N VAL A 230 22.16 3.58 7.46
CA VAL A 230 22.17 2.46 6.50
C VAL A 230 20.99 2.59 5.54
N ASN A 231 19.78 2.82 6.06
CA ASN A 231 18.58 2.99 5.24
C ASN A 231 18.71 4.18 4.29
N SER A 232 19.31 5.29 4.73
CA SER A 232 19.61 6.45 3.89
C SER A 232 20.59 6.11 2.77
N ALA A 233 21.63 5.33 3.08
CA ALA A 233 22.59 4.84 2.09
C ALA A 233 21.91 3.93 1.04
N ILE A 234 21.11 2.96 1.49
CA ILE A 234 20.32 2.07 0.62
C ILE A 234 19.40 2.89 -0.28
N LYS A 235 18.65 3.86 0.28
CA LYS A 235 17.75 4.74 -0.49
C LYS A 235 18.50 5.49 -1.58
N ARG A 236 19.68 6.05 -1.27
CA ARG A 236 20.47 6.82 -2.24
C ARG A 236 21.09 5.94 -3.31
N LEU A 237 21.69 4.82 -2.91
CA LEU A 237 22.35 3.87 -3.81
C LEU A 237 21.33 3.20 -4.74
N GLY A 238 20.24 2.69 -4.19
CA GLY A 238 19.15 2.07 -4.94
C GLY A 238 18.51 3.02 -5.96
N TYR A 239 18.29 4.29 -5.59
CA TYR A 239 17.82 5.30 -6.55
C TYR A 239 18.78 5.50 -7.72
N LEU A 240 20.10 5.53 -7.47
CA LEU A 240 21.10 5.71 -8.52
C LEU A 240 21.19 4.49 -9.46
N PHE A 241 21.03 3.27 -8.94
CA PHE A 241 20.92 2.06 -9.75
C PHE A 241 19.62 2.01 -10.57
N GLN A 242 18.48 2.39 -9.99
CA GLN A 242 17.23 2.51 -10.76
C GLN A 242 17.36 3.55 -11.90
N LYS A 243 18.09 4.65 -11.67
CA LYS A 243 18.37 5.65 -12.73
C LYS A 243 19.22 5.08 -13.87
N ALA A 244 20.02 4.04 -13.60
CA ALA A 244 20.77 3.28 -14.60
C ALA A 244 19.97 2.10 -15.20
N ASP A 245 18.64 2.08 -14.99
CA ASP A 245 17.72 1.02 -15.44
C ASP A 245 18.00 -0.37 -14.83
N CYS A 246 18.67 -0.44 -13.68
CA CYS A 246 18.86 -1.68 -12.93
C CYS A 246 17.62 -2.02 -12.09
N LYS A 247 17.39 -3.32 -11.85
CA LYS A 247 16.36 -3.83 -10.93
C LYS A 247 16.96 -3.99 -9.54
N VAL A 248 16.51 -3.19 -8.57
CA VAL A 248 17.09 -3.20 -7.22
C VAL A 248 16.22 -4.01 -6.26
N LYS A 249 16.83 -4.93 -5.52
CA LYS A 249 16.24 -5.72 -4.43
C LYS A 249 17.07 -5.57 -3.16
N ILE A 250 16.42 -5.59 -2.01
CA ILE A 250 17.04 -5.45 -0.69
C ILE A 250 16.93 -6.78 0.04
N ILE A 251 18.06 -7.33 0.47
CA ILE A 251 18.12 -8.54 1.28
C ILE A 251 18.01 -8.13 2.74
N THR A 252 17.10 -8.76 3.48
CA THR A 252 16.88 -8.51 4.91
C THR A 252 16.80 -9.83 5.67
N TRP A 253 17.35 -9.86 6.87
CA TRP A 253 17.26 -11.00 7.80
C TRP A 253 17.13 -10.49 9.24
N ASP A 254 16.79 -11.39 10.17
CA ASP A 254 16.74 -11.05 11.59
C ASP A 254 18.16 -10.80 12.13
N ASN A 255 18.39 -9.62 12.71
CA ASN A 255 19.70 -9.21 13.24
C ASN A 255 20.21 -10.12 14.37
N GLN A 256 19.32 -10.93 14.99
CA GLN A 256 19.71 -11.95 15.98
C GLN A 256 20.58 -13.05 15.38
N PHE A 257 20.47 -13.28 14.06
CA PHE A 257 21.25 -14.30 13.37
C PHE A 257 22.59 -13.79 12.82
N GLY A 258 22.95 -12.54 13.10
CA GLY A 258 24.21 -11.96 12.65
C GLY A 258 24.02 -10.53 12.16
N LYS A 259 24.99 -9.65 12.46
CA LYS A 259 24.96 -8.26 12.01
C LYS A 259 25.29 -8.18 10.52
N GLY A 260 26.41 -8.79 10.12
CA GLY A 260 26.86 -8.88 8.75
C GLY A 260 26.27 -10.09 8.03
N VAL A 261 26.28 -10.04 6.69
CA VAL A 261 25.88 -11.20 5.88
C VAL A 261 26.86 -12.37 6.05
N ASP A 262 28.14 -12.11 6.34
CA ASP A 262 29.11 -13.14 6.70
C ASP A 262 28.77 -13.81 8.03
N ASP A 263 28.42 -13.02 9.05
CA ASP A 263 27.94 -13.55 10.34
C ASP A 263 26.69 -14.41 10.15
N PHE A 264 25.74 -13.95 9.33
CA PHE A 264 24.49 -14.67 9.05
C PHE A 264 24.73 -16.02 8.35
N ILE A 265 25.61 -16.05 7.35
CA ILE A 265 26.00 -17.29 6.67
C ILE A 265 26.75 -18.22 7.63
N ALA A 266 27.62 -17.69 8.49
CA ALA A 266 28.34 -18.48 9.47
C ALA A 266 27.42 -19.13 10.51
N GLU A 267 26.41 -18.40 10.98
CA GLU A 267 25.47 -18.87 12.01
C GLU A 267 24.38 -19.81 11.46
N LYS A 268 23.83 -19.53 10.28
CA LYS A 268 22.68 -20.27 9.72
C LYS A 268 23.00 -21.13 8.49
N GLY A 269 24.11 -20.89 7.82
CA GLY A 269 24.49 -21.56 6.58
C GLY A 269 23.97 -20.87 5.31
N ALA A 270 24.57 -21.23 4.17
CA ALA A 270 24.29 -20.61 2.87
C ALA A 270 22.87 -20.89 2.32
N GLU A 271 22.20 -21.95 2.79
CA GLU A 271 20.81 -22.26 2.42
C GLU A 271 19.83 -21.20 2.93
N PHE A 272 19.99 -20.75 4.19
CA PHE A 272 19.19 -19.67 4.75
C PHE A 272 19.44 -18.32 4.06
N PHE A 273 20.68 -18.06 3.65
CA PHE A 273 20.95 -16.90 2.79
C PHE A 273 20.27 -17.01 1.42
N THR A 274 20.19 -18.22 0.87
CA THR A 274 19.46 -18.46 -0.39
C THR A 274 17.98 -18.16 -0.25
N GLU A 275 17.36 -18.51 0.89
CA GLU A 275 15.97 -18.13 1.20
C GLU A 275 15.82 -16.60 1.31
N ALA A 276 16.70 -15.91 2.05
CA ALA A 276 16.70 -14.46 2.19
C ALA A 276 16.91 -13.74 0.83
N TYR A 277 17.75 -14.31 -0.04
CA TYR A 277 17.99 -13.83 -1.39
C TYR A 277 16.75 -14.01 -2.29
N GLN A 278 16.07 -15.15 -2.20
CA GLN A 278 14.85 -15.43 -2.97
C GLN A 278 13.66 -14.58 -2.52
N THR A 279 13.59 -14.26 -1.23
CA THR A 279 12.53 -13.42 -0.64
C THR A 279 12.90 -11.94 -0.58
N ALA A 280 14.03 -11.55 -1.17
CA ALA A 280 14.51 -10.17 -1.20
C ALA A 280 13.47 -9.22 -1.79
N LEU A 281 13.28 -8.09 -1.12
CA LEU A 281 12.19 -7.17 -1.43
C LEU A 281 12.59 -6.22 -2.56
N PRO A 282 11.75 -6.04 -3.60
CA PRO A 282 11.93 -4.96 -4.55
C PRO A 282 12.07 -3.61 -3.84
N PHE A 283 12.97 -2.76 -4.31
CA PHE A 283 13.35 -1.52 -3.62
C PHE A 283 12.17 -0.59 -3.28
N ASP A 284 11.19 -0.45 -4.17
CA ASP A 284 9.99 0.35 -3.91
C ASP A 284 9.09 -0.28 -2.84
N ILE A 285 8.98 -1.62 -2.80
CA ILE A 285 8.25 -2.35 -1.75
C ILE A 285 8.97 -2.19 -0.40
N TRP A 286 10.29 -2.33 -0.36
CA TRP A 286 11.08 -2.12 0.86
C TRP A 286 10.92 -0.70 1.41
N LYS A 287 10.96 0.33 0.54
CA LYS A 287 10.68 1.73 0.94
C LYS A 287 9.27 1.89 1.49
N ALA A 288 8.28 1.28 0.84
CA ALA A 288 6.87 1.37 1.25
C ALA A 288 6.62 0.69 2.60
N GLN A 289 7.24 -0.47 2.87
CA GLN A 289 7.18 -1.15 4.16
C GLN A 289 7.81 -0.31 5.29
N GLY A 290 8.90 0.41 5.00
CA GLY A 290 9.52 1.33 5.95
C GLY A 290 8.59 2.46 6.43
N LEU A 291 7.52 2.78 5.68
CA LEU A 291 6.54 3.79 6.07
C LEU A 291 5.62 3.34 7.22
N SER A 292 5.64 2.07 7.60
CA SER A 292 4.89 1.55 8.75
C SER A 292 5.61 1.77 10.10
N GLN A 293 6.85 2.27 10.08
CA GLN A 293 7.66 2.40 11.28
C GLN A 293 7.36 3.72 12.02
N LEU A 294 7.51 3.68 13.34
CA LEU A 294 7.60 4.86 14.20
C LEU A 294 9.07 4.99 14.58
N THR A 295 9.77 5.98 14.04
CA THR A 295 11.22 6.18 14.27
C THR A 295 11.50 7.33 15.25
N TYR A 296 10.49 8.12 15.60
CA TYR A 296 10.57 9.07 16.72
C TYR A 296 10.94 8.32 18.02
N PRO A 297 11.91 8.84 18.80
CA PRO A 297 12.31 8.20 20.05
C PRO A 297 11.17 8.22 21.05
N ALA A 298 10.96 7.09 21.74
CA ALA A 298 10.01 7.00 22.83
C ALA A 298 10.44 7.95 23.95
N THR A 299 9.51 8.83 24.36
CA THR A 299 9.69 9.66 25.56
C THR A 299 9.44 8.84 26.81
N LEU A 300 8.43 7.96 26.76
CA LEU A 300 8.14 6.96 27.78
C LEU A 300 8.05 5.57 27.14
N GLU A 301 8.89 4.66 27.60
CA GLU A 301 8.81 3.24 27.25
C GLU A 301 8.09 2.46 28.36
N VAL A 302 7.12 1.64 27.95
CA VAL A 302 6.30 0.83 28.85
C VAL A 302 6.36 -0.62 28.39
N HIS A 303 6.37 -1.55 29.35
CA HIS A 303 6.36 -3.00 29.08
C HIS A 303 5.24 -3.66 29.88
N ALA A 304 4.01 -3.19 29.69
CA ALA A 304 2.86 -3.63 30.49
C ALA A 304 1.68 -4.05 29.62
N ARG A 305 0.98 -5.11 30.03
CA ARG A 305 -0.23 -5.58 29.34
C ARG A 305 -1.27 -4.47 29.21
N TYR A 306 -1.46 -3.67 30.26
CA TYR A 306 -2.30 -2.48 30.23
C TYR A 306 -1.42 -1.25 30.51
N LEU A 307 -1.66 -0.18 29.76
CA LEU A 307 -1.00 1.09 30.01
C LEU A 307 -1.31 1.56 31.45
N PRO A 308 -0.28 1.81 32.27
CA PRO A 308 -0.48 2.34 33.61
C PRO A 308 -0.92 3.82 33.52
N ASN A 309 -1.25 4.42 34.66
CA ASN A 309 -1.39 5.87 34.71
C ASN A 309 0.00 6.50 34.53
N LEU A 310 0.18 7.26 33.45
CA LEU A 310 1.44 7.90 33.07
C LEU A 310 1.29 9.42 33.17
N GLU A 311 2.33 10.09 33.66
CA GLU A 311 2.39 11.55 33.66
C GLU A 311 2.92 12.06 32.32
N ILE A 312 2.14 12.95 31.70
CA ILE A 312 2.52 13.64 30.47
C ILE A 312 2.99 15.04 30.87
N ALA A 313 4.16 15.44 30.37
CA ALA A 313 4.71 16.77 30.62
C ALA A 313 3.71 17.87 30.21
N GLU A 314 3.55 18.91 31.02
CA GLU A 314 2.54 19.95 30.77
C GLU A 314 2.73 20.64 29.41
N ASN A 315 3.99 20.85 29.01
CA ASN A 315 4.37 21.44 27.73
C ASN A 315 4.29 20.48 26.53
N ALA A 316 3.91 19.21 26.71
CA ALA A 316 3.73 18.29 25.60
C ALA A 316 2.45 18.65 24.82
N GLN A 317 2.62 19.14 23.59
CA GLN A 317 1.51 19.60 22.75
C GLN A 317 0.95 18.50 21.83
N LEU A 318 1.83 17.69 21.22
CA LEU A 318 1.44 16.53 20.41
C LEU A 318 1.88 15.25 21.13
N VAL A 319 0.92 14.45 21.59
CA VAL A 319 1.16 13.19 22.29
C VAL A 319 0.78 12.02 21.40
N GLY A 320 1.74 11.14 21.09
CA GLY A 320 1.52 9.91 20.34
C GLY A 320 1.57 8.68 21.25
N ILE A 321 0.52 7.87 21.26
CA ILE A 321 0.44 6.63 22.04
C ILE A 321 0.50 5.44 21.07
N LYS A 322 1.64 4.75 21.04
CA LYS A 322 1.80 3.48 20.33
C LYS A 322 1.70 2.31 21.30
N SER A 323 0.62 1.54 21.21
CA SER A 323 0.40 0.41 22.11
C SER A 323 -0.51 -0.63 21.45
N ALA A 324 -0.25 -1.91 21.69
CA ALA A 324 -0.95 -3.02 21.02
C ALA A 324 -2.48 -3.00 21.23
N LYS A 325 -3.21 -3.88 20.53
CA LYS A 325 -4.66 -3.97 20.64
C LYS A 325 -5.04 -4.54 22.01
N GLY A 326 -6.05 -3.96 22.66
CA GLY A 326 -6.54 -4.46 23.97
C GLY A 326 -5.65 -4.14 25.18
N THR A 327 -4.69 -3.22 25.06
CA THR A 327 -3.74 -2.84 26.13
C THR A 327 -4.14 -1.56 26.89
N GLY A 328 -5.40 -1.15 26.84
CA GLY A 328 -5.90 -0.02 27.64
C GLY A 328 -5.61 1.39 27.11
N LYS A 329 -5.31 1.58 25.81
CA LYS A 329 -5.14 2.93 25.20
C LYS A 329 -6.31 3.87 25.50
N THR A 330 -7.52 3.45 25.17
CA THR A 330 -8.73 4.24 25.40
C THR A 330 -8.99 4.49 26.89
N GLN A 331 -8.60 3.56 27.78
CA GLN A 331 -8.68 3.77 29.24
C GLN A 331 -7.73 4.86 29.71
N PHE A 332 -6.51 4.90 29.16
CA PHE A 332 -5.56 5.97 29.46
C PHE A 332 -6.04 7.32 28.90
N ILE A 333 -6.59 7.35 27.69
CA ILE A 333 -7.18 8.59 27.14
C ILE A 333 -8.34 9.08 28.02
N GLN A 334 -9.16 8.19 28.57
CA GLN A 334 -10.24 8.55 29.49
C GLN A 334 -9.73 9.29 30.73
N THR A 335 -8.55 8.96 31.26
CA THR A 335 -7.98 9.71 32.39
C THR A 335 -7.56 11.11 31.99
N LEU A 336 -7.02 11.29 30.78
CA LEU A 336 -6.67 12.61 30.23
C LEU A 336 -7.91 13.48 30.00
N VAL A 337 -8.99 12.89 29.47
CA VAL A 337 -10.27 13.60 29.31
C VAL A 337 -10.81 14.05 30.65
N ALA A 338 -10.83 13.16 31.65
CA ALA A 338 -11.31 13.50 32.99
C ALA A 338 -10.51 14.66 33.61
N GLN A 339 -9.19 14.69 33.40
CA GLN A 339 -8.33 15.79 33.84
C GLN A 339 -8.62 17.11 33.12
N ALA A 340 -8.85 17.08 31.80
CA ALA A 340 -9.20 18.26 31.01
C ALA A 340 -10.56 18.84 31.44
N LEU A 341 -11.57 17.98 31.60
CA LEU A 341 -12.90 18.36 32.08
C LEU A 341 -12.84 18.97 33.49
N ALA A 342 -12.03 18.41 34.40
CA ALA A 342 -11.82 18.97 35.73
C ALA A 342 -11.15 20.36 35.71
N LYS A 343 -10.41 20.69 34.64
CA LYS A 343 -9.81 22.00 34.41
C LYS A 343 -10.69 22.94 33.58
N HIS A 344 -11.92 22.56 33.26
CA HIS A 344 -12.80 23.28 32.32
C HIS A 344 -12.19 23.52 30.93
N GLN A 345 -11.27 22.64 30.51
CA GLN A 345 -10.68 22.70 29.18
C GLN A 345 -11.61 22.01 28.15
N PRO A 346 -11.94 22.65 27.02
CA PRO A 346 -12.73 22.04 25.97
C PRO A 346 -12.12 20.74 25.43
N VAL A 347 -12.95 19.71 25.16
CA VAL A 347 -12.49 18.42 24.62
C VAL A 347 -13.18 18.10 23.29
N LEU A 348 -12.40 17.81 22.25
CA LEU A 348 -12.90 17.39 20.94
C LEU A 348 -12.46 15.97 20.62
N VAL A 349 -13.41 15.07 20.40
CA VAL A 349 -13.13 13.69 19.96
C VAL A 349 -13.42 13.55 18.48
N ILE A 350 -12.41 13.22 17.68
CA ILE A 350 -12.54 13.04 16.23
C ILE A 350 -12.31 11.57 15.90
N GLY A 351 -13.30 10.93 15.28
CA GLY A 351 -13.17 9.57 14.75
C GLY A 351 -13.63 9.46 13.31
N HIS A 352 -13.61 8.24 12.78
CA HIS A 352 -13.93 7.94 11.37
C HIS A 352 -15.27 7.20 11.18
N ARG A 353 -15.96 6.83 12.26
CA ARG A 353 -17.30 6.21 12.23
C ARG A 353 -18.16 6.77 13.35
N VAL A 354 -19.42 7.07 13.05
CA VAL A 354 -20.39 7.62 14.02
C VAL A 354 -20.50 6.74 15.28
N ARG A 355 -20.77 5.43 15.11
CA ARG A 355 -20.95 4.50 16.25
C ARG A 355 -19.71 4.38 17.15
N LEU A 356 -18.53 4.35 16.55
CA LEU A 356 -17.26 4.34 17.29
C LEU A 356 -17.13 5.59 18.16
N VAL A 357 -17.43 6.76 17.59
CA VAL A 357 -17.32 8.03 18.32
C VAL A 357 -18.38 8.15 19.41
N GLU A 358 -19.61 7.68 19.18
CA GLU A 358 -20.66 7.58 20.22
C GLU A 358 -20.17 6.75 21.43
N GLU A 359 -19.53 5.60 21.19
CA GLU A 359 -19.00 4.74 22.26
C GLU A 359 -17.84 5.43 23.03
N LEU A 360 -16.94 6.12 22.32
CA LEU A 360 -15.88 6.91 22.94
C LEU A 360 -16.44 8.06 23.78
N CYS A 361 -17.41 8.80 23.25
CA CYS A 361 -18.13 9.87 23.93
C CYS A 361 -18.76 9.39 25.24
N LEU A 362 -19.51 8.28 25.19
CA LEU A 362 -20.12 7.66 26.37
C LEU A 362 -19.06 7.33 27.43
N ARG A 363 -17.94 6.72 27.01
CA ARG A 363 -16.84 6.37 27.93
C ARG A 363 -16.15 7.59 28.54
N PHE A 364 -16.04 8.66 27.78
CA PHE A 364 -15.38 9.90 28.19
C PHE A 364 -16.31 10.86 28.95
N GLY A 365 -17.61 10.55 29.04
CA GLY A 365 -18.60 11.45 29.65
C GLY A 365 -18.86 12.70 28.82
N LEU A 366 -18.73 12.60 27.50
CA LEU A 366 -18.97 13.68 26.53
C LEU A 366 -20.19 13.37 25.67
N PRO A 367 -20.96 14.37 25.23
CA PRO A 367 -22.03 14.15 24.27
C PRO A 367 -21.48 13.93 22.86
N TYR A 368 -22.25 13.21 22.03
CA TYR A 368 -22.05 13.23 20.59
C TYR A 368 -22.70 14.48 19.97
N ILE A 369 -22.21 14.96 18.82
CA ILE A 369 -22.66 16.24 18.22
C ILE A 369 -24.18 16.36 17.99
N THR A 370 -24.90 15.25 17.80
CA THR A 370 -26.37 15.29 17.65
C THR A 370 -27.07 15.69 18.96
N GLU A 371 -26.56 15.26 20.11
CA GLU A 371 -27.13 15.51 21.43
C GLU A 371 -26.96 16.97 21.87
N VAL A 372 -25.81 17.57 21.53
CA VAL A 372 -25.48 18.99 21.84
C VAL A 372 -26.53 19.95 21.25
N ARG A 373 -27.14 19.59 20.11
CA ARG A 373 -28.14 20.43 19.44
C ARG A 373 -29.57 20.22 19.93
N GLU A 374 -29.92 19.00 20.34
CA GLU A 374 -31.27 18.68 20.84
C GLU A 374 -31.51 19.29 22.23
N HIS A 375 -30.44 19.50 23.01
CA HIS A 375 -30.49 20.17 24.31
C HIS A 375 -29.40 21.26 24.42
N PRO A 376 -29.65 22.50 23.97
CA PRO A 376 -28.69 23.62 24.02
C PRO A 376 -28.34 24.14 25.44
N LEU A 377 -28.59 23.36 26.49
CA LEU A 377 -28.41 23.78 27.88
C LEU A 377 -26.91 23.95 28.19
N GLY A 378 -26.46 25.21 28.26
CA GLY A 378 -25.28 25.69 29.01
C GLY A 378 -23.94 24.97 28.79
N GLN A 379 -22.98 25.66 28.16
CA GLN A 379 -21.54 25.35 28.14
C GLN A 379 -21.19 23.85 28.13
N VAL A 380 -21.55 23.15 27.05
CA VAL A 380 -20.97 21.82 26.82
C VAL A 380 -19.46 21.99 26.66
N LEU A 381 -18.67 21.45 27.59
CA LEU A 381 -17.20 21.52 27.63
C LEU A 381 -16.51 20.68 26.53
N GLY A 382 -17.23 20.24 25.50
CA GLY A 382 -16.67 19.38 24.46
C GLY A 382 -17.68 18.41 23.84
N TYR A 383 -17.33 17.81 22.71
CA TYR A 383 -18.15 16.79 22.05
C TYR A 383 -17.33 15.90 21.13
N GLY A 384 -17.92 14.78 20.71
CA GLY A 384 -17.37 13.95 19.64
C GLY A 384 -18.08 14.14 18.31
N LEU A 385 -17.33 13.96 17.22
CA LEU A 385 -17.84 13.97 15.85
C LEU A 385 -17.10 12.97 14.95
N CYS A 386 -17.75 12.58 13.85
CA CYS A 386 -17.09 11.90 12.74
C CYS A 386 -16.39 12.95 11.86
N VAL A 387 -15.20 12.64 11.35
CA VAL A 387 -14.38 13.57 10.57
C VAL A 387 -15.09 14.13 9.32
N ASP A 388 -16.04 13.38 8.75
CA ASP A 388 -16.95 13.84 7.69
C ASP A 388 -17.71 15.12 8.06
N SER A 389 -17.86 15.42 9.35
CA SER A 389 -18.55 16.59 9.87
C SER A 389 -17.62 17.76 10.20
N LEU A 390 -16.30 17.66 9.98
CA LEU A 390 -15.34 18.76 10.16
C LEU A 390 -15.44 19.81 9.05
N HIS A 391 -16.62 20.39 8.82
CA HIS A 391 -16.77 21.49 7.88
C HIS A 391 -17.95 22.39 8.28
N PRO A 392 -17.99 23.66 7.84
CA PRO A 392 -19.02 24.63 8.26
C PRO A 392 -20.45 24.25 7.83
N ASN A 393 -20.58 23.51 6.73
CA ASN A 393 -21.88 23.08 6.19
C ASN A 393 -22.41 21.79 6.83
N SER A 394 -21.67 21.21 7.77
CA SER A 394 -22.07 19.95 8.41
C SER A 394 -23.21 20.16 9.41
N GLN A 395 -23.76 19.06 9.89
CA GLN A 395 -24.65 19.10 11.05
C GLN A 395 -23.97 19.64 12.30
N ALA A 396 -22.63 19.71 12.37
CA ALA A 396 -21.94 20.35 13.47
C ALA A 396 -21.92 21.88 13.33
N LYS A 397 -21.94 22.43 12.09
CA LYS A 397 -21.50 23.79 11.79
C LYS A 397 -20.11 24.03 12.40
N PHE A 398 -19.17 23.14 12.08
CA PHE A 398 -17.88 23.10 12.73
C PHE A 398 -17.09 24.39 12.46
N ASP A 399 -16.62 25.02 13.52
CA ASP A 399 -15.81 26.22 13.50
C ASP A 399 -14.49 25.96 14.26
N PRO A 400 -13.34 25.89 13.55
CA PRO A 400 -12.05 25.61 14.16
C PRO A 400 -11.55 26.72 15.09
N GLU A 401 -12.08 27.96 15.01
CA GLU A 401 -11.63 29.09 15.83
C GLU A 401 -11.98 28.94 17.32
N GLN A 402 -12.97 28.09 17.63
CA GLN A 402 -13.48 27.87 18.99
C GLN A 402 -12.62 26.92 19.85
N TRP A 403 -11.49 26.42 19.31
CA TRP A 403 -10.76 25.29 19.90
C TRP A 403 -9.30 25.59 20.28
N SER A 404 -8.91 26.86 20.46
CA SER A 404 -7.51 27.27 20.67
C SER A 404 -6.83 26.67 21.91
N ASP A 405 -7.50 26.64 23.07
CA ASP A 405 -7.02 25.98 24.29
C ASP A 405 -7.85 24.72 24.58
N SER A 406 -7.75 23.73 23.71
CA SER A 406 -8.54 22.50 23.83
C SER A 406 -7.70 21.22 23.81
N LEU A 407 -8.29 20.14 24.31
CA LEU A 407 -7.79 18.78 24.18
C LEU A 407 -8.46 18.09 22.98
N VAL A 408 -7.70 17.87 21.91
CA VAL A 408 -8.18 17.13 20.73
C VAL A 408 -7.71 15.67 20.81
N ILE A 409 -8.62 14.74 20.57
CA ILE A 409 -8.37 13.30 20.69
C ILE A 409 -8.70 12.59 19.38
N MET A 410 -7.76 11.78 18.91
CA MET A 410 -7.95 10.86 17.79
C MET A 410 -7.50 9.45 18.20
N ASP A 411 -8.45 8.60 18.59
CA ASP A 411 -8.20 7.15 18.73
C ASP A 411 -8.25 6.49 17.35
N GLU A 412 -7.42 5.48 17.12
CA GLU A 412 -7.21 4.86 15.80
C GLU A 412 -6.82 5.91 14.72
N VAL A 413 -5.86 6.79 15.04
CA VAL A 413 -5.52 7.95 14.20
C VAL A 413 -5.15 7.61 12.76
N GLU A 414 -4.49 6.47 12.51
CA GLU A 414 -4.14 6.05 11.13
C GLU A 414 -5.41 5.85 10.29
N GLN A 415 -6.50 5.37 10.90
CA GLN A 415 -7.78 5.19 10.22
C GLN A 415 -8.53 6.50 10.06
N VAL A 416 -8.48 7.39 11.05
CA VAL A 416 -9.05 8.75 10.95
C VAL A 416 -8.44 9.51 9.78
N LEU A 417 -7.11 9.53 9.69
CA LEU A 417 -6.40 10.22 8.62
C LEU A 417 -6.63 9.55 7.26
N TRP A 418 -6.60 8.22 7.19
CA TRP A 418 -6.86 7.49 5.95
C TRP A 418 -8.28 7.74 5.42
N HIS A 419 -9.29 7.71 6.30
CA HIS A 419 -10.68 7.99 5.93
C HIS A 419 -10.83 9.42 5.41
N THR A 420 -10.22 10.40 6.10
CA THR A 420 -10.22 11.82 5.69
C THR A 420 -9.67 12.00 4.28
N LEU A 421 -8.58 11.30 3.95
CA LEU A 421 -7.84 11.48 2.71
C LEU A 421 -8.36 10.65 1.53
N ASN A 422 -9.04 9.52 1.78
CA ASN A 422 -9.37 8.54 0.75
C ASN A 422 -10.85 8.11 0.70
N SER A 423 -11.67 8.38 1.72
CA SER A 423 -13.07 7.94 1.74
C SER A 423 -13.95 8.71 0.73
N ASP A 424 -14.80 7.98 0.01
CA ASP A 424 -15.83 8.55 -0.87
C ASP A 424 -16.84 9.42 -0.10
N THR A 425 -17.09 9.14 1.18
CA THR A 425 -18.02 9.95 2.01
C THR A 425 -17.51 11.36 2.24
N CYS A 426 -16.18 11.55 2.28
CA CYS A 426 -15.54 12.84 2.39
C CYS A 426 -15.41 13.58 1.05
N ARG A 427 -15.52 12.89 -0.10
CA ARG A 427 -15.17 13.40 -1.44
C ARG A 427 -15.76 14.77 -1.78
N HIS A 428 -17.03 15.00 -1.46
CA HIS A 428 -17.73 16.26 -1.76
C HIS A 428 -17.42 17.41 -0.78
N GLN A 429 -16.77 17.14 0.34
CA GLN A 429 -16.42 18.15 1.33
C GLN A 429 -14.93 18.10 1.69
N ARG A 430 -14.12 17.28 1.03
CA ARG A 430 -12.77 16.93 1.48
C ARG A 430 -11.87 18.15 1.60
N VAL A 431 -11.92 19.05 0.61
CA VAL A 431 -11.17 20.31 0.66
C VAL A 431 -11.58 21.15 1.88
N SER A 432 -12.88 21.29 2.15
CA SER A 432 -13.36 22.01 3.34
C SER A 432 -12.96 21.30 4.64
N ILE A 433 -13.03 19.97 4.68
CA ILE A 433 -12.62 19.14 5.81
C ILE A 433 -11.13 19.32 6.11
N LEU A 434 -10.28 19.26 5.09
CA LEU A 434 -8.84 19.41 5.22
C LEU A 434 -8.44 20.83 5.66
N LYS A 435 -9.13 21.87 5.14
CA LYS A 435 -8.98 23.26 5.61
C LYS A 435 -9.34 23.38 7.09
N SER A 436 -10.51 22.87 7.50
CA SER A 436 -10.94 22.90 8.90
C SER A 436 -10.02 22.11 9.83
N LEU A 437 -9.53 20.95 9.41
CA LEU A 437 -8.56 20.17 10.17
C LEU A 437 -7.24 20.91 10.35
N LYS A 438 -6.73 21.57 9.30
CA LYS A 438 -5.53 22.40 9.37
C LYS A 438 -5.70 23.54 10.35
N SER A 439 -6.76 24.34 10.19
CA SER A 439 -7.05 25.45 11.09
C SER A 439 -7.24 24.99 12.54
N LEU A 440 -7.93 23.86 12.75
CA LEU A 440 -8.09 23.27 14.09
C LEU A 440 -6.72 23.00 14.73
N LEU A 441 -5.83 22.27 14.04
CA LEU A 441 -4.52 21.93 14.58
C LEU A 441 -3.65 23.16 14.83
N GLN A 442 -3.68 24.14 13.93
CA GLN A 442 -2.97 25.42 14.12
C GLN A 442 -3.48 26.17 15.36
N ASN A 443 -4.79 26.26 15.53
CA ASN A 443 -5.41 26.97 16.64
C ASN A 443 -5.10 26.27 17.98
N VAL A 444 -5.32 24.96 18.06
CA VAL A 444 -5.10 24.14 19.26
C VAL A 444 -3.63 24.23 19.70
N LEU A 445 -2.70 24.03 18.77
CA LEU A 445 -1.28 23.92 19.10
C LEU A 445 -0.61 25.30 19.28
N SER A 446 -1.20 26.39 18.78
CA SER A 446 -0.73 27.75 19.06
C SER A 446 -1.36 28.34 20.33
N GLY A 447 -2.56 27.89 20.70
CA GLY A 447 -3.34 28.43 21.83
C GLY A 447 -3.06 27.79 23.19
N GLY A 448 -2.07 26.89 23.30
CA GLY A 448 -1.74 26.18 24.54
C GLY A 448 -2.47 24.85 24.74
N GLY A 449 -3.34 24.48 23.79
CA GLY A 449 -4.02 23.18 23.76
C GLY A 449 -3.09 22.01 23.44
N ARG A 450 -3.70 20.81 23.39
CA ARG A 450 -3.00 19.54 23.20
C ARG A 450 -3.74 18.63 22.24
N VAL A 451 -3.00 17.92 21.40
CA VAL A 451 -3.50 16.88 20.51
C VAL A 451 -2.97 15.52 21.00
N VAL A 452 -3.86 14.60 21.32
CA VAL A 452 -3.55 13.22 21.73
C VAL A 452 -4.01 12.26 20.65
N VAL A 453 -3.08 11.49 20.11
CA VAL A 453 -3.35 10.48 19.09
C VAL A 453 -2.91 9.11 19.55
N ALA A 454 -3.70 8.08 19.23
CA ALA A 454 -3.43 6.73 19.67
C ALA A 454 -3.67 5.72 18.55
N ASP A 455 -2.77 4.75 18.42
CA ASP A 455 -2.93 3.64 17.48
C ASP A 455 -2.04 2.44 17.89
N ALA A 456 -2.41 1.23 17.47
CA ALA A 456 -1.50 0.09 17.54
C ALA A 456 -0.43 0.18 16.45
N ASP A 457 -0.82 0.69 15.29
CA ASP A 457 0.01 0.76 14.08
C ASP A 457 0.59 2.17 13.86
N LEU A 458 0.68 2.98 14.93
CA LEU A 458 1.15 4.38 14.86
C LEU A 458 2.50 4.45 14.15
N SER A 459 2.58 5.33 13.15
CA SER A 459 3.75 5.50 12.29
C SER A 459 4.16 6.97 12.16
N ASP A 460 5.36 7.19 11.62
CA ASP A 460 5.86 8.54 11.31
C ASP A 460 4.92 9.27 10.34
N ILE A 461 4.20 8.57 9.44
CA ILE A 461 3.29 9.21 8.47
C ILE A 461 2.26 10.08 9.20
N SER A 462 1.60 9.53 10.21
CA SER A 462 0.54 10.21 10.95
C SER A 462 1.07 11.41 11.72
N LEU A 463 2.19 11.23 12.42
CA LEU A 463 2.79 12.31 13.22
C LEU A 463 3.36 13.43 12.34
N ASP A 464 4.11 13.07 11.30
CA ASP A 464 4.65 14.03 10.31
C ASP A 464 3.52 14.87 9.71
N TYR A 465 2.38 14.25 9.40
CA TYR A 465 1.25 14.96 8.81
C TYR A 465 0.61 15.94 9.79
N LEU A 466 0.36 15.53 11.04
CA LEU A 466 -0.19 16.41 12.07
C LEU A 466 0.74 17.59 12.37
N MET A 467 2.06 17.34 12.41
CA MET A 467 3.07 18.40 12.58
C MET A 467 3.17 19.31 11.34
N ALA A 468 3.02 18.78 10.13
CA ALA A 468 3.00 19.60 8.92
C ALA A 468 1.76 20.51 8.89
N LEU A 469 0.60 20.01 9.34
CA LEU A 469 -0.62 20.82 9.43
C LEU A 469 -0.54 21.91 10.48
N SER A 470 0.15 21.67 11.61
CA SER A 470 0.30 22.67 12.68
C SER A 470 1.11 23.90 12.23
N GLY A 471 2.02 23.74 11.26
CA GLY A 471 2.87 24.82 10.74
C GLY A 471 3.94 25.32 11.72
N ILE A 472 4.15 24.63 12.86
CA ILE A 472 5.13 24.97 13.88
C ILE A 472 6.08 23.79 14.15
N PRO A 473 7.35 24.05 14.52
CA PRO A 473 8.28 22.98 14.87
C PRO A 473 7.83 22.30 16.18
N LEU A 474 7.47 21.01 16.10
CA LEU A 474 7.03 20.21 17.22
C LEU A 474 7.97 19.03 17.44
N ASN A 475 8.18 18.70 18.71
CA ASN A 475 8.76 17.42 19.10
C ASN A 475 7.64 16.59 19.74
N PRO A 476 7.20 15.49 19.11
CA PRO A 476 6.09 14.71 19.65
C PRO A 476 6.52 14.00 20.95
N PHE A 477 5.64 14.00 21.94
CA PHE A 477 5.80 13.21 23.15
C PHE A 477 5.30 11.79 22.89
N ILE A 478 6.20 10.82 22.82
CA ILE A 478 5.87 9.44 22.41
C ILE A 478 5.78 8.53 23.63
N ILE A 479 4.62 7.92 23.82
CA ILE A 479 4.40 6.80 24.73
C ILE A 479 4.41 5.53 23.91
N GLN A 480 5.40 4.67 24.12
CA GLN A 480 5.53 3.41 23.41
C GLN A 480 5.45 2.23 24.38
N ASN A 481 4.38 1.44 24.24
CA ASN A 481 4.24 0.18 24.95
C ASN A 481 4.79 -0.96 24.09
N GLN A 482 5.87 -1.59 24.55
CA GLN A 482 6.54 -2.69 23.88
C GLN A 482 6.03 -4.07 24.36
N TRP A 483 4.94 -4.11 25.13
CA TRP A 483 4.33 -5.37 25.55
C TRP A 483 3.89 -6.21 24.35
N LYS A 484 4.25 -7.49 24.38
CA LYS A 484 3.81 -8.53 23.45
C LYS A 484 3.23 -9.70 24.24
N PRO A 485 2.23 -10.43 23.70
CA PRO A 485 1.67 -11.59 24.37
C PRO A 485 2.76 -12.65 24.59
N GLN A 486 2.81 -13.24 25.77
CA GLN A 486 3.70 -14.39 26.05
C GLN A 486 3.16 -15.67 25.40
N GLU A 487 3.92 -16.77 25.44
CA GLU A 487 3.54 -18.08 24.89
C GLU A 487 2.11 -18.54 25.24
N LYS A 488 1.67 -18.28 26.47
CA LYS A 488 0.35 -18.67 27.00
C LYS A 488 -0.78 -17.73 26.60
N GLU A 489 -0.46 -16.51 26.17
CA GLU A 489 -1.41 -15.48 25.75
C GLU A 489 -1.46 -15.34 24.22
N ALA A 490 -0.43 -15.83 23.53
CA ALA A 490 -0.34 -15.85 22.08
C ALA A 490 -1.39 -16.79 21.48
N TRP A 491 -2.11 -16.31 20.47
CA TRP A 491 -3.04 -17.13 19.70
C TRP A 491 -2.29 -18.20 18.92
N THR A 492 -2.90 -19.38 18.83
CA THR A 492 -2.57 -20.36 17.79
C THR A 492 -3.37 -20.02 16.54
N VAL A 493 -2.67 -19.77 15.43
CA VAL A 493 -3.25 -19.40 14.14
C VAL A 493 -3.01 -20.53 13.13
N TYR A 494 -4.08 -21.16 12.68
CA TYR A 494 -4.06 -22.16 11.61
C TYR A 494 -4.31 -21.48 10.26
N HIS A 495 -3.28 -21.47 9.41
CA HIS A 495 -3.34 -20.86 8.09
C HIS A 495 -3.71 -21.87 6.99
N TYR A 496 -4.72 -21.53 6.20
CA TYR A 496 -5.15 -22.26 5.01
C TYR A 496 -4.56 -21.59 3.77
N SER A 497 -3.56 -22.23 3.15
CA SER A 497 -2.74 -21.66 2.07
C SER A 497 -3.32 -21.86 0.67
N GLU A 498 -4.44 -22.58 0.55
CA GLU A 498 -5.10 -22.86 -0.72
C GLU A 498 -5.55 -21.57 -1.46
N ASN A 499 -5.84 -21.70 -2.75
CA ASN A 499 -6.26 -20.58 -3.60
C ASN A 499 -7.70 -20.08 -3.31
N ASP A 500 -8.49 -20.86 -2.59
CA ASP A 500 -9.87 -20.55 -2.23
C ASP A 500 -10.19 -21.03 -0.78
N PRO A 501 -11.23 -20.49 -0.13
CA PRO A 501 -11.53 -20.80 1.27
C PRO A 501 -12.31 -22.12 1.47
N LYS A 502 -12.51 -22.97 0.45
CA LYS A 502 -13.41 -24.14 0.55
C LYS A 502 -13.01 -25.10 1.67
N ARG A 503 -11.71 -25.36 1.83
CA ARG A 503 -11.21 -26.25 2.89
C ARG A 503 -11.48 -25.66 4.28
N LEU A 504 -11.31 -24.35 4.45
CA LEU A 504 -11.62 -23.65 5.69
C LEU A 504 -13.10 -23.79 6.01
N VAL A 505 -13.99 -23.53 5.05
CA VAL A 505 -15.45 -23.63 5.25
C VAL A 505 -15.87 -25.08 5.56
N LYS A 506 -15.31 -26.08 4.87
CA LYS A 506 -15.55 -27.50 5.19
C LYS A 506 -15.20 -27.84 6.64
N ASN A 507 -14.05 -27.34 7.12
CA ASN A 507 -13.64 -27.56 8.49
C ASN A 507 -14.48 -26.76 9.51
N LEU A 508 -14.95 -25.56 9.15
CA LEU A 508 -15.91 -24.78 9.94
C LEU A 508 -17.23 -25.54 10.13
N VAL A 509 -17.80 -26.08 9.05
CA VAL A 509 -19.03 -26.89 9.10
C VAL A 509 -18.84 -28.12 9.98
N LYS A 510 -17.69 -28.80 9.85
CA LYS A 510 -17.34 -29.93 10.71
C LYS A 510 -17.27 -29.51 12.19
N HIS A 511 -16.61 -28.39 12.48
CA HIS A 511 -16.47 -27.85 13.84
C HIS A 511 -17.83 -27.53 14.48
N ILE A 512 -18.76 -26.94 13.73
CA ILE A 512 -20.14 -26.67 14.19
C ILE A 512 -20.86 -27.99 14.47
N LYS A 513 -20.75 -28.98 13.58
CA LYS A 513 -21.36 -30.30 13.76
C LYS A 513 -20.87 -31.04 15.01
N GLU A 514 -19.62 -30.80 15.41
CA GLU A 514 -19.02 -31.36 16.63
C GLU A 514 -19.38 -30.58 17.91
N GLY A 515 -20.28 -29.58 17.80
CA GLY A 515 -20.75 -28.77 18.93
C GLY A 515 -19.94 -27.49 19.18
N GLY A 516 -19.04 -27.12 18.26
CA GLY A 516 -18.25 -25.91 18.37
C GLY A 516 -19.07 -24.63 18.17
N LYS A 517 -18.65 -23.54 18.85
CA LYS A 517 -19.26 -22.21 18.80
C LYS A 517 -18.32 -21.19 18.14
N PRO A 518 -18.27 -21.10 16.81
CA PRO A 518 -17.34 -20.24 16.10
C PRO A 518 -17.82 -18.79 15.99
N PHE A 519 -16.86 -17.86 16.11
CA PHE A 519 -17.01 -16.48 15.66
C PHE A 519 -16.32 -16.30 14.30
N VAL A 520 -17.06 -15.90 13.26
CA VAL A 520 -16.59 -15.90 11.86
C VAL A 520 -16.45 -14.48 11.33
N CYS A 521 -15.22 -14.04 11.08
CA CYS A 521 -14.87 -12.75 10.48
C CYS A 521 -14.84 -12.86 8.96
N LEU A 522 -15.73 -12.15 8.27
CA LEU A 522 -15.90 -12.17 6.83
C LEU A 522 -15.58 -10.79 6.23
N SER A 523 -15.04 -10.79 5.02
CA SER A 523 -14.66 -9.56 4.30
C SER A 523 -15.77 -8.96 3.44
N ALA A 524 -16.90 -9.67 3.28
CA ALA A 524 -17.99 -9.28 2.38
C ALA A 524 -19.36 -9.50 3.03
N GLN A 525 -20.31 -8.63 2.69
CA GLN A 525 -21.71 -8.76 3.08
C GLN A 525 -22.67 -8.98 1.90
N LYS A 526 -22.25 -8.61 0.68
CA LYS A 526 -23.15 -8.58 -0.48
C LYS A 526 -23.71 -9.96 -0.79
N ILE A 527 -24.98 -10.01 -1.15
CA ILE A 527 -25.69 -11.22 -1.58
C ILE A 527 -25.07 -11.89 -2.81
N SER A 528 -24.28 -11.15 -3.60
CA SER A 528 -23.51 -11.68 -4.73
C SER A 528 -22.19 -12.35 -4.32
N SER A 529 -21.75 -12.26 -3.06
CA SER A 529 -20.52 -12.86 -2.57
C SER A 529 -20.78 -14.26 -2.01
N SER A 530 -20.21 -15.30 -2.62
CA SER A 530 -20.39 -16.69 -2.14
C SER A 530 -19.96 -16.88 -0.69
N TRP A 531 -18.91 -16.16 -0.24
CA TRP A 531 -18.38 -16.23 1.13
C TRP A 531 -18.82 -15.04 2.00
N GLY A 532 -19.88 -14.33 1.60
CA GLY A 532 -20.40 -13.19 2.34
C GLY A 532 -21.28 -13.60 3.53
N THR A 533 -21.54 -12.66 4.45
CA THR A 533 -22.37 -12.90 5.64
C THR A 533 -23.74 -13.49 5.31
N LEU A 534 -24.46 -12.93 4.33
CA LEU A 534 -25.81 -13.37 3.93
C LEU A 534 -25.87 -14.83 3.44
N ASN A 535 -24.97 -15.20 2.53
CA ASN A 535 -24.99 -16.51 1.90
C ASN A 535 -24.50 -17.61 2.84
N LEU A 536 -23.48 -17.31 3.67
CA LEU A 536 -23.04 -18.23 4.70
C LEU A 536 -24.09 -18.38 5.82
N GLU A 537 -24.80 -17.31 6.20
CA GLU A 537 -25.92 -17.40 7.14
C GLU A 537 -27.00 -18.36 6.62
N SER A 538 -27.42 -18.17 5.37
CA SER A 538 -28.45 -18.99 4.73
C SER A 538 -28.02 -20.45 4.62
N TYR A 539 -26.79 -20.68 4.16
CA TYR A 539 -26.21 -22.02 4.05
C TYR A 539 -26.14 -22.72 5.42
N LEU A 540 -25.65 -22.04 6.46
CA LEU A 540 -25.50 -22.64 7.79
C LEU A 540 -26.85 -22.87 8.48
N LYS A 541 -27.84 -21.98 8.30
CA LYS A 541 -29.21 -22.21 8.80
C LYS A 541 -29.88 -23.43 8.16
N ASN A 542 -29.64 -23.66 6.87
CA ASN A 542 -30.14 -24.84 6.17
C ASN A 542 -29.46 -26.14 6.66
N GLN A 543 -28.16 -26.09 6.96
CA GLN A 543 -27.41 -27.25 7.47
C GLN A 543 -27.68 -27.54 8.96
N PHE A 544 -27.92 -26.50 9.76
CA PHE A 544 -28.09 -26.58 11.20
C PHE A 544 -29.33 -25.78 11.68
N PRO A 545 -30.55 -26.26 11.41
CA PRO A 545 -31.79 -25.53 11.73
C PRO A 545 -31.96 -25.19 13.22
N ASP A 546 -31.42 -26.03 14.11
CA ASP A 546 -31.53 -25.88 15.57
C ASP A 546 -30.44 -24.98 16.17
N THR A 547 -29.40 -24.62 15.41
CA THR A 547 -28.29 -23.79 15.89
C THR A 547 -28.67 -22.31 15.88
N LYS A 548 -28.37 -21.59 16.97
CA LYS A 548 -28.63 -20.15 17.03
C LYS A 548 -27.53 -19.38 16.30
N ILE A 549 -27.86 -18.88 15.11
CA ILE A 549 -26.92 -18.13 14.25
C ILE A 549 -27.29 -16.65 14.23
N LEU A 550 -26.32 -15.78 14.52
CA LEU A 550 -26.45 -14.32 14.41
C LEU A 550 -25.58 -13.76 13.28
N ARG A 551 -26.16 -12.90 12.43
CA ARG A 551 -25.44 -12.11 11.44
C ARG A 551 -25.25 -10.67 11.91
N ILE A 552 -24.03 -10.17 11.85
CA ILE A 552 -23.67 -8.78 12.18
C ILE A 552 -22.97 -8.12 10.99
N ASP A 553 -23.70 -7.25 10.30
CA ASP A 553 -23.20 -6.41 9.21
C ASP A 553 -23.94 -5.08 9.14
N ALA A 554 -23.53 -4.20 8.21
CA ALA A 554 -24.05 -2.84 8.14
C ALA A 554 -25.58 -2.81 7.94
N GLU A 555 -26.14 -3.82 7.27
CA GLU A 555 -27.59 -3.93 7.08
C GLU A 555 -28.27 -4.50 8.31
N SER A 556 -27.72 -5.55 8.92
CA SER A 556 -28.33 -6.19 10.07
C SER A 556 -28.31 -5.30 11.33
N LEU A 557 -27.30 -4.43 11.47
CA LEU A 557 -27.21 -3.41 12.53
C LEU A 557 -28.19 -2.24 12.34
N ALA A 558 -28.63 -2.00 11.11
CA ALA A 558 -29.51 -0.89 10.74
C ALA A 558 -30.97 -1.33 10.52
N GLU A 559 -31.30 -2.59 10.76
CA GLU A 559 -32.62 -3.19 10.53
C GLU A 559 -33.38 -3.39 11.86
N PRO A 560 -34.40 -2.56 12.20
CA PRO A 560 -35.09 -2.62 13.49
C PRO A 560 -35.64 -3.99 13.90
N SER A 561 -36.05 -4.83 12.95
CA SER A 561 -36.58 -6.17 13.23
C SER A 561 -35.50 -7.25 13.37
N HIS A 562 -34.24 -6.94 13.10
CA HIS A 562 -33.15 -7.91 13.15
C HIS A 562 -32.59 -8.04 14.58
N PRO A 563 -32.25 -9.25 15.07
CA PRO A 563 -31.73 -9.40 16.43
C PRO A 563 -30.40 -8.67 16.74
N ALA A 564 -29.66 -8.31 15.69
CA ALA A 564 -28.43 -7.50 15.80
C ALA A 564 -28.71 -5.98 15.88
N TYR A 565 -29.96 -5.54 15.73
CA TYR A 565 -30.28 -4.12 15.77
C TYR A 565 -29.91 -3.50 17.11
N GLY A 566 -29.10 -2.44 17.08
CA GLY A 566 -28.66 -1.76 18.29
C GLY A 566 -27.78 -2.62 19.22
N CYS A 567 -27.30 -3.79 18.78
CA CYS A 567 -26.55 -4.71 19.64
C CYS A 567 -25.20 -4.15 20.09
N MET A 568 -24.69 -3.11 19.45
CA MET A 568 -23.37 -2.51 19.74
C MET A 568 -23.23 -2.04 21.19
N ALA A 569 -24.29 -1.51 21.79
CA ALA A 569 -24.23 -1.04 23.18
C ALA A 569 -24.14 -2.18 24.21
N ASN A 570 -24.56 -3.39 23.84
CA ASN A 570 -24.67 -4.54 24.74
C ASN A 570 -24.15 -5.83 24.05
N LEU A 571 -23.04 -5.73 23.32
CA LEU A 571 -22.62 -6.77 22.37
C LEU A 571 -22.44 -8.12 23.08
N ASP A 572 -21.70 -8.19 24.18
CA ASP A 572 -21.49 -9.43 24.93
C ASP A 572 -22.79 -10.09 25.39
N GLN A 573 -23.77 -9.32 25.85
CA GLN A 573 -25.08 -9.84 26.28
C GLN A 573 -25.85 -10.47 25.11
N VAL A 574 -25.82 -9.82 23.95
CA VAL A 574 -26.47 -10.34 22.74
C VAL A 574 -25.75 -11.58 22.26
N LEU A 575 -24.41 -11.53 22.14
CA LEU A 575 -23.59 -12.62 21.62
C LEU A 575 -23.68 -13.90 22.46
N ALA A 576 -23.85 -13.79 23.77
CA ALA A 576 -24.01 -14.95 24.68
C ALA A 576 -25.21 -15.85 24.32
N ASN A 577 -26.21 -15.32 23.61
CA ASN A 577 -27.41 -16.06 23.22
C ASN A 577 -27.26 -16.88 21.93
N TYR A 578 -26.12 -16.80 21.23
CA TYR A 578 -25.91 -17.41 19.92
C TYR A 578 -24.71 -18.34 19.90
N ASP A 579 -24.84 -19.45 19.19
CA ASP A 579 -23.78 -20.46 19.06
C ASP A 579 -22.79 -20.09 17.94
N VAL A 580 -23.30 -19.50 16.86
CA VAL A 580 -22.50 -19.08 15.69
C VAL A 580 -22.74 -17.61 15.42
N VAL A 581 -21.67 -16.85 15.19
CA VAL A 581 -21.76 -15.44 14.82
C VAL A 581 -21.00 -15.20 13.52
N LEU A 582 -21.66 -14.58 12.55
CA LEU A 582 -21.07 -14.16 11.27
C LEU A 582 -20.95 -12.64 11.26
N ALA A 583 -19.73 -12.13 11.19
CA ALA A 583 -19.44 -10.72 11.29
C ALA A 583 -18.75 -10.19 10.03
N SER A 584 -19.24 -9.07 9.50
CA SER A 584 -18.55 -8.32 8.44
C SER A 584 -17.62 -7.24 9.04
N PRO A 585 -16.90 -6.45 8.21
CA PRO A 585 -16.06 -5.35 8.66
C PRO A 585 -16.82 -4.22 9.40
N SER A 586 -18.15 -4.28 9.48
CA SER A 586 -18.97 -3.31 10.22
C SER A 586 -18.67 -3.27 11.72
N ILE A 587 -18.13 -4.35 12.30
CA ILE A 587 -17.71 -4.40 13.72
C ILE A 587 -16.18 -4.40 13.88
N GLU A 588 -15.46 -4.07 12.80
CA GLU A 588 -13.99 -4.12 12.77
C GLU A 588 -13.33 -3.11 13.70
N THR A 589 -14.01 -1.99 14.00
CA THR A 589 -13.49 -0.87 14.81
C THR A 589 -14.45 -0.54 15.94
N GLY A 590 -13.91 -0.06 17.06
CA GLY A 590 -14.70 0.42 18.20
C GLY A 590 -15.13 -0.59 19.25
N VAL A 591 -15.44 -1.84 18.89
CA VAL A 591 -16.05 -2.76 19.87
C VAL A 591 -15.06 -3.80 20.42
N SER A 592 -15.11 -4.08 21.72
CA SER A 592 -14.41 -5.19 22.39
C SER A 592 -15.40 -6.30 22.73
N ILE A 593 -15.05 -7.57 22.46
CA ILE A 593 -15.86 -8.73 22.86
C ILE A 593 -15.08 -9.47 23.95
N ASP A 594 -15.54 -9.29 25.19
CA ASP A 594 -14.91 -9.79 26.41
C ASP A 594 -15.65 -11.01 26.99
N LEU A 595 -16.58 -11.57 26.21
CA LEU A 595 -17.30 -12.79 26.53
C LEU A 595 -16.36 -13.98 26.76
N LYS A 596 -16.33 -14.48 28.00
CA LYS A 596 -15.49 -15.62 28.43
C LYS A 596 -16.22 -16.94 28.26
N ASP A 597 -15.46 -17.99 27.96
CA ASP A 597 -15.89 -19.40 27.95
C ASP A 597 -17.12 -19.70 27.06
N HIS A 598 -17.35 -18.89 26.03
CA HIS A 598 -18.48 -19.05 25.10
C HIS A 598 -18.05 -19.49 23.71
N PHE A 599 -17.28 -18.65 23.01
CA PHE A 599 -16.76 -19.01 21.69
C PHE A 599 -15.61 -20.01 21.82
N THR A 600 -15.61 -21.03 20.96
CA THR A 600 -14.58 -22.09 20.97
C THR A 600 -13.50 -21.86 19.91
N SER A 601 -13.74 -21.01 18.91
CA SER A 601 -12.76 -20.66 17.87
C SER A 601 -13.13 -19.37 17.15
N VAL A 602 -12.14 -18.74 16.51
CA VAL A 602 -12.32 -17.62 15.57
C VAL A 602 -11.96 -18.10 14.16
N TRP A 603 -12.79 -17.79 13.17
CA TRP A 603 -12.58 -18.17 11.77
C TRP A 603 -12.56 -16.91 10.90
N CYS A 604 -11.71 -16.86 9.87
CA CYS A 604 -11.60 -15.67 9.03
C CYS A 604 -11.45 -16.01 7.54
N ILE A 605 -12.23 -15.31 6.70
CA ILE A 605 -12.12 -15.33 5.24
C ILE A 605 -11.83 -13.90 4.75
N ALA A 606 -10.56 -13.64 4.41
CA ALA A 606 -10.09 -12.37 3.91
C ALA A 606 -9.81 -12.43 2.40
N GLN A 607 -10.72 -11.87 1.59
CA GLN A 607 -10.68 -11.93 0.12
C GLN A 607 -9.86 -10.80 -0.54
N GLY A 608 -9.13 -9.99 0.24
CA GLY A 608 -8.40 -8.83 -0.29
C GLY A 608 -9.22 -7.53 -0.33
N ILE A 609 -10.35 -7.46 0.37
CA ILE A 609 -11.15 -6.22 0.43
C ILE A 609 -10.62 -5.26 1.51
N GLN A 610 -10.34 -5.79 2.70
CA GLN A 610 -9.80 -5.07 3.84
C GLN A 610 -8.27 -5.00 3.77
N THR A 611 -7.65 -4.02 4.45
CA THR A 611 -6.18 -3.97 4.62
C THR A 611 -5.69 -5.10 5.53
N ALA A 612 -4.38 -5.38 5.51
CA ALA A 612 -3.81 -6.42 6.37
C ALA A 612 -3.96 -6.10 7.87
N THR A 613 -3.82 -4.84 8.26
CA THR A 613 -4.01 -4.37 9.64
C THR A 613 -5.46 -4.54 10.09
N SER A 614 -6.41 -4.20 9.22
CA SER A 614 -7.85 -4.42 9.40
C SER A 614 -8.21 -5.89 9.67
N VAL A 615 -7.63 -6.83 8.92
CA VAL A 615 -7.84 -8.27 9.17
C VAL A 615 -7.34 -8.66 10.56
N CYS A 616 -6.13 -8.22 10.93
CA CYS A 616 -5.57 -8.52 12.25
C CYS A 616 -6.38 -7.88 13.38
N GLN A 617 -6.97 -6.69 13.15
CA GLN A 617 -7.90 -6.07 14.09
C GLN A 617 -9.17 -6.89 14.27
N ALA A 618 -9.78 -7.37 13.19
CA ALA A 618 -10.98 -8.22 13.25
C ALA A 618 -10.72 -9.52 14.05
N LEU A 619 -9.57 -10.17 13.83
CA LEU A 619 -9.17 -11.36 14.58
C LEU A 619 -8.98 -11.10 16.09
N GLY A 620 -8.55 -9.89 16.44
CA GLY A 620 -8.31 -9.47 17.82
C GLY A 620 -9.54 -8.97 18.58
N ARG A 621 -10.73 -8.95 17.96
CA ARG A 621 -11.97 -8.49 18.62
C ARG A 621 -12.42 -9.44 19.72
N ILE A 622 -12.29 -10.74 19.48
CA ILE A 622 -12.46 -11.76 20.51
C ILE A 622 -11.23 -11.75 21.42
N ARG A 623 -11.38 -11.33 22.68
CA ARG A 623 -10.26 -11.25 23.64
C ARG A 623 -9.85 -12.61 24.21
N ALA A 624 -10.75 -13.58 24.17
CA ALA A 624 -10.46 -14.95 24.60
C ALA A 624 -9.32 -15.58 23.78
N ASN A 625 -8.35 -16.20 24.47
CA ASN A 625 -7.26 -16.93 23.84
C ASN A 625 -7.74 -18.32 23.38
N ILE A 626 -8.38 -18.35 22.23
CA ILE A 626 -8.92 -19.55 21.57
C ILE A 626 -8.30 -19.70 20.17
N PRO A 627 -8.36 -20.86 19.52
CA PRO A 627 -7.79 -21.05 18.18
C PRO A 627 -8.33 -20.08 17.12
N ARG A 628 -7.46 -19.59 16.22
CA ARG A 628 -7.81 -18.79 15.04
C ARG A 628 -7.58 -19.62 13.77
N HIS A 629 -8.56 -19.70 12.89
CA HIS A 629 -8.47 -20.37 11.59
C HIS A 629 -8.63 -19.34 10.48
N ILE A 630 -7.62 -19.16 9.63
CA ILE A 630 -7.62 -18.07 8.65
C ILE A 630 -7.34 -18.56 7.24
N TRP A 631 -8.11 -18.03 6.29
CA TRP A 631 -7.79 -18.06 4.88
C TRP A 631 -7.68 -16.62 4.39
N VAL A 632 -6.57 -16.33 3.71
CA VAL A 632 -6.26 -14.99 3.18
C VAL A 632 -5.90 -15.15 1.70
N ALA A 633 -6.50 -14.35 0.84
CA ALA A 633 -6.15 -14.32 -0.59
C ALA A 633 -4.67 -13.97 -0.78
N GLY A 634 -4.01 -14.57 -1.78
CA GLY A 634 -2.58 -14.31 -2.04
C GLY A 634 -2.28 -12.84 -2.37
N TYR A 635 -3.20 -12.19 -3.07
CA TYR A 635 -3.14 -10.78 -3.45
C TYR A 635 -4.54 -10.14 -3.35
N SER A 636 -4.57 -8.82 -3.36
CA SER A 636 -5.79 -8.02 -3.41
C SER A 636 -5.95 -7.33 -4.78
N PHE A 637 -7.19 -7.25 -5.25
CA PHE A 637 -7.57 -6.47 -6.42
C PHE A 637 -7.84 -5.00 -6.10
N ASN A 638 -7.94 -4.63 -4.81
CA ASN A 638 -8.19 -3.27 -4.35
C ASN A 638 -6.88 -2.51 -4.16
N GLN A 639 -6.47 -1.79 -5.19
CA GLN A 639 -5.32 -0.88 -5.18
C GLN A 639 -5.78 0.57 -5.19
N VAL A 640 -4.97 1.46 -4.60
CA VAL A 640 -5.22 2.90 -4.56
C VAL A 640 -4.51 3.56 -5.74
N GLY A 641 -5.21 4.48 -6.43
CA GLY A 641 -4.70 5.17 -7.60
C GLY A 641 -4.34 4.17 -8.71
N ASN A 642 -3.13 4.29 -9.27
CA ASN A 642 -2.64 3.38 -10.30
C ASN A 642 -1.98 2.10 -9.76
N GLY A 643 -2.02 1.86 -8.44
CA GLY A 643 -1.39 0.70 -7.80
C GLY A 643 0.12 0.80 -7.59
N SER A 644 0.70 1.99 -7.79
CA SER A 644 2.14 2.22 -7.59
C SER A 644 2.56 1.97 -6.13
N THR A 645 3.75 1.37 -5.96
CA THR A 645 4.47 1.23 -4.68
C THR A 645 5.58 2.29 -4.53
N SER A 646 5.65 3.27 -5.43
CA SER A 646 6.56 4.40 -5.38
C SER A 646 5.79 5.71 -5.27
N ILE A 647 6.09 6.49 -4.22
CA ILE A 647 5.46 7.80 -3.96
C ILE A 647 5.67 8.74 -5.15
N ALA A 648 6.90 8.80 -5.66
CA ALA A 648 7.24 9.69 -6.78
C ALA A 648 6.48 9.31 -8.04
N SER A 649 6.37 8.01 -8.36
CA SER A 649 5.60 7.53 -9.52
C SER A 649 4.11 7.83 -9.36
N LEU A 650 3.53 7.59 -8.18
CA LEU A 650 2.12 7.86 -7.90
C LEU A 650 1.78 9.35 -8.03
N LEU A 651 2.57 10.22 -7.42
CA LEU A 651 2.36 11.68 -7.49
C LEU A 651 2.59 12.22 -8.90
N THR A 652 3.70 11.88 -9.55
CA THR A 652 4.04 12.41 -10.88
C THR A 652 2.98 12.02 -11.92
N SER A 653 2.54 10.77 -11.91
CA SER A 653 1.48 10.31 -12.82
C SER A 653 0.13 10.97 -12.50
N GLY A 654 -0.20 11.14 -11.22
CA GLY A 654 -1.39 11.89 -10.79
C GLY A 654 -1.39 13.35 -11.23
N HIS A 655 -0.27 14.07 -11.08
CA HIS A 655 -0.13 15.46 -11.55
C HIS A 655 -0.27 15.57 -13.07
N ARG A 656 0.37 14.68 -13.83
CA ARG A 656 0.20 14.65 -15.30
C ARG A 656 -1.24 14.41 -15.72
N LEU A 657 -1.96 13.53 -15.02
CA LEU A 657 -3.39 13.31 -15.26
C LEU A 657 -4.22 14.56 -14.95
N THR A 658 -3.91 15.26 -13.85
CA THR A 658 -4.54 16.55 -13.52
C THR A 658 -4.33 17.56 -14.64
N GLU A 659 -3.09 17.75 -15.09
CA GLU A 659 -2.75 18.68 -16.18
C GLU A 659 -3.50 18.33 -17.48
N LEU A 660 -3.58 17.04 -17.82
CA LEU A 660 -4.33 16.58 -18.98
C LEU A 660 -5.82 16.92 -18.85
N ASN A 661 -6.42 16.63 -17.70
CA ASN A 661 -7.84 16.92 -17.44
C ASN A 661 -8.12 18.44 -17.50
N ILE A 662 -7.24 19.28 -16.95
CA ILE A 662 -7.37 20.74 -17.04
C ILE A 662 -7.31 21.20 -18.50
N ARG A 663 -6.34 20.71 -19.29
CA ARG A 663 -6.24 21.05 -20.72
C ARG A 663 -7.48 20.63 -21.52
N LEU A 664 -8.10 19.50 -21.17
CA LEU A 664 -9.34 19.06 -21.82
C LEU A 664 -10.52 19.98 -21.50
N LEU A 665 -10.61 20.49 -20.27
CA LEU A 665 -11.63 21.45 -19.84
C LEU A 665 -11.42 22.86 -20.42
N GLN A 666 -10.17 23.30 -20.58
CA GLN A 666 -9.86 24.60 -21.21
C GLN A 666 -10.31 24.65 -22.67
N LYS A 667 -10.31 23.51 -23.37
CA LYS A 667 -10.80 23.41 -24.76
C LYS A 667 -12.33 23.53 -24.89
N SER A 668 -13.07 23.50 -23.78
CA SER A 668 -14.54 23.54 -23.75
C SER A 668 -15.09 24.82 -23.11
N ASP A 669 -14.43 25.96 -23.36
CA ASP A 669 -14.84 27.30 -22.92
C ASP A 669 -15.06 27.46 -21.40
N LEU A 670 -14.34 26.68 -20.57
CA LEU A 670 -14.20 26.98 -19.15
C LEU A 670 -13.16 28.11 -18.98
N GLU A 671 -13.54 29.31 -19.40
CA GLU A 671 -12.75 30.53 -19.18
C GLU A 671 -12.58 30.72 -17.66
N ASN A 672 -11.34 30.96 -17.22
CA ASN A 672 -10.91 31.11 -15.80
C ASN A 672 -10.52 29.84 -15.03
N LEU A 673 -9.90 28.83 -15.67
CA LEU A 673 -9.19 27.75 -14.95
C LEU A 673 -7.78 28.13 -14.47
N ASP A 674 -7.26 29.29 -14.88
CA ASP A 674 -5.89 29.73 -14.57
C ASP A 674 -5.68 30.07 -13.08
N ASP A 675 -6.75 30.36 -12.34
CA ASP A 675 -6.75 30.65 -10.90
C ASP A 675 -6.87 29.39 -10.00
N LEU A 676 -6.83 28.19 -10.57
CA LEU A 676 -6.96 26.95 -9.78
C LEU A 676 -5.74 26.65 -8.93
N ASP A 677 -5.94 26.58 -7.61
CA ASP A 677 -4.92 26.10 -6.68
C ASP A 677 -4.82 24.57 -6.74
N THR A 678 -3.98 24.10 -7.65
CA THR A 678 -3.56 22.70 -7.78
C THR A 678 -2.47 22.30 -6.77
N GLY A 679 -1.89 23.27 -6.06
CA GLY A 679 -0.90 23.09 -4.99
C GLY A 679 -1.53 22.96 -3.59
N PHE A 680 -2.86 22.95 -3.51
CA PHE A 680 -3.61 22.89 -2.25
C PHE A 680 -3.11 21.79 -1.31
N GLN A 681 -2.70 22.22 -0.11
CA GLN A 681 -2.22 21.36 0.99
C GLN A 681 -1.34 20.20 0.50
N ALA A 682 -0.18 20.52 -0.07
CA ALA A 682 0.82 19.54 -0.51
C ALA A 682 1.16 18.51 0.58
N GLU A 683 1.11 18.90 1.85
CA GLU A 683 1.25 18.02 3.01
C GLU A 683 0.18 16.92 3.08
N SER A 684 -1.09 17.23 2.77
CA SER A 684 -2.20 16.28 2.73
C SER A 684 -2.07 15.32 1.54
N LEU A 685 -1.69 15.84 0.37
CA LEU A 685 -1.46 15.02 -0.82
C LEU A 685 -0.27 14.05 -0.61
N LEU A 686 0.80 14.52 0.03
CA LEU A 686 1.96 13.68 0.37
C LEU A 686 1.59 12.61 1.41
N CYS A 687 0.81 12.96 2.43
CA CYS A 687 0.29 12.00 3.41
C CYS A 687 -0.54 10.91 2.73
N TRP A 688 -1.49 11.30 1.87
CA TRP A 688 -2.29 10.37 1.06
C TRP A 688 -1.40 9.44 0.23
N ALA A 689 -0.40 9.98 -0.47
CA ALA A 689 0.50 9.17 -1.31
C ALA A 689 1.35 8.19 -0.50
N LYS A 690 1.87 8.61 0.67
CA LYS A 690 2.60 7.73 1.61
C LYS A 690 1.70 6.57 2.07
N MET A 691 0.47 6.86 2.51
CA MET A 691 -0.48 5.82 2.95
C MET A 691 -0.91 4.91 1.80
N ALA A 692 -1.21 5.47 0.62
CA ALA A 692 -1.62 4.73 -0.57
C ALA A 692 -0.55 3.74 -1.04
N VAL A 693 0.72 4.16 -1.10
CA VAL A 693 1.86 3.32 -1.47
C VAL A 693 2.08 2.19 -0.46
N ARG A 694 1.96 2.49 0.84
CA ARG A 694 2.03 1.48 1.93
C ARG A 694 0.93 0.44 1.78
N VAL A 695 -0.31 0.87 1.49
CA VAL A 695 -1.44 -0.03 1.21
C VAL A 695 -1.17 -0.87 -0.04
N ASN A 696 -0.78 -0.25 -1.16
CA ASN A 696 -0.51 -0.96 -2.42
C ASN A 696 0.58 -2.04 -2.26
N ALA A 697 1.67 -1.72 -1.53
CA ALA A 697 2.73 -2.70 -1.25
C ALA A 697 2.21 -3.89 -0.45
N SER A 698 1.35 -3.66 0.55
CA SER A 698 0.72 -4.74 1.30
C SER A 698 -0.26 -5.54 0.44
N MET A 699 -1.05 -4.89 -0.42
CA MET A 699 -2.06 -5.56 -1.26
C MET A 699 -1.47 -6.46 -2.34
N LEU A 700 -0.25 -6.19 -2.82
CA LEU A 700 0.47 -7.06 -3.76
C LEU A 700 0.87 -8.40 -3.12
N HIS A 701 1.21 -8.38 -1.82
CA HIS A 701 1.59 -9.55 -1.01
C HIS A 701 0.63 -9.69 0.17
N TYR A 702 -0.67 -9.75 -0.12
CA TYR A 702 -1.73 -9.56 0.88
C TYR A 702 -1.70 -10.61 1.99
N ARG A 703 -1.60 -11.89 1.61
CA ARG A 703 -1.47 -13.00 2.54
C ARG A 703 -0.24 -12.85 3.44
N ASP A 704 0.92 -12.65 2.82
CA ASP A 704 2.19 -12.57 3.54
C ASP A 704 2.21 -11.38 4.48
N SER A 705 1.59 -10.26 4.10
CA SER A 705 1.44 -9.08 4.95
C SER A 705 0.62 -9.39 6.22
N VAL A 706 -0.51 -10.10 6.09
CA VAL A 706 -1.33 -10.49 7.26
C VAL A 706 -0.56 -11.45 8.17
N LEU A 707 0.11 -12.46 7.59
CA LEU A 707 0.88 -13.43 8.36
C LEU A 707 2.06 -12.77 9.09
N ALA A 708 2.77 -11.86 8.43
CA ALA A 708 3.87 -11.11 9.02
C ALA A 708 3.41 -10.24 10.20
N LEU A 709 2.26 -9.56 10.10
CA LEU A 709 1.70 -8.78 11.21
C LEU A 709 1.35 -9.66 12.41
N LEU A 710 0.74 -10.82 12.19
CA LEU A 710 0.43 -11.77 13.26
C LEU A 710 1.69 -12.30 13.95
N GLN A 711 2.76 -12.57 13.20
CA GLN A 711 4.06 -12.96 13.76
C GLN A 711 4.73 -11.80 14.52
N GLN A 712 4.66 -10.57 14.02
CA GLN A 712 5.19 -9.38 14.68
C GLN A 712 4.51 -9.14 16.04
N ASP A 713 3.22 -9.44 16.12
CA ASP A 713 2.39 -9.43 17.34
C ASP A 713 2.65 -10.67 18.26
N ASN A 714 3.66 -11.49 17.95
CA ASN A 714 4.07 -12.69 18.69
C ASN A 714 3.00 -13.80 18.76
N HIS A 715 2.14 -13.90 17.74
CA HIS A 715 1.21 -15.02 17.59
C HIS A 715 1.86 -16.20 16.86
N ARG A 716 1.42 -17.42 17.20
CA ARG A 716 2.01 -18.65 16.67
C ARG A 716 1.32 -19.07 15.38
N LEU A 717 2.05 -19.10 14.28
CA LEU A 717 1.54 -19.61 13.00
C LEU A 717 1.78 -21.13 12.91
N GLU A 718 0.71 -21.90 12.83
CA GLU A 718 0.75 -23.33 12.55
C GLU A 718 0.51 -23.58 11.06
N LEU A 719 1.58 -23.95 10.36
CA LEU A 719 1.55 -24.29 8.92
C LEU A 719 1.02 -25.70 8.65
N LYS A 720 0.95 -26.54 9.69
CA LYS A 720 0.36 -27.89 9.61
C LYS A 720 -0.99 -27.86 10.31
N ILE A 721 -2.07 -27.77 9.51
CA ILE A 721 -3.41 -28.06 10.02
C ILE A 721 -3.38 -29.49 10.58
N PRO A 722 -3.77 -29.73 11.85
CA PRO A 722 -3.71 -31.05 12.46
C PRO A 722 -4.34 -32.07 11.51
N LYS A 723 -3.51 -32.99 11.00
CA LYS A 723 -4.00 -34.08 10.17
C LYS A 723 -4.83 -34.97 11.10
N ALA A 724 -6.16 -34.89 11.00
CA ALA A 724 -6.95 -36.09 11.27
C ALA A 724 -6.38 -37.16 10.33
N HIS A 725 -5.74 -38.19 10.91
CA HIS A 725 -5.03 -39.33 10.32
C HIS A 725 -4.81 -39.30 8.79
N LEU A 726 -3.56 -39.44 8.34
CA LEU A 726 -3.21 -39.70 6.93
C LEU A 726 -4.13 -40.80 6.34
N LYS A 727 -4.91 -40.44 5.31
CA LYS A 727 -5.93 -41.29 4.68
C LYS A 727 -5.54 -41.72 3.26
N THR A 728 -5.99 -42.91 2.86
CA THR A 728 -5.65 -43.63 1.63
C THR A 728 -6.30 -43.04 0.36
N VAL A 729 -5.82 -43.45 -0.82
CA VAL A 729 -6.22 -42.94 -2.15
C VAL A 729 -7.74 -42.98 -2.41
N ALA A 730 -8.46 -43.93 -1.83
CA ALA A 730 -9.92 -44.07 -1.98
C ALA A 730 -10.73 -42.94 -1.29
N GLU A 731 -10.22 -42.36 -0.20
CA GLU A 731 -10.92 -41.28 0.53
C GLU A 731 -10.66 -39.89 -0.08
N ASN A 732 -9.62 -39.74 -0.92
CA ASN A 732 -9.39 -38.49 -1.67
C ASN A 732 -10.48 -38.23 -2.72
N GLN A 733 -11.00 -39.27 -3.37
CA GLN A 733 -12.12 -39.13 -4.32
C GLN A 733 -13.43 -38.76 -3.60
N VAL A 734 -13.71 -39.36 -2.45
CA VAL A 734 -14.87 -39.01 -1.60
C VAL A 734 -14.74 -37.59 -1.03
N SER A 735 -13.52 -37.17 -0.67
CA SER A 735 -13.24 -35.81 -0.19
C SER A 735 -13.49 -34.73 -1.23
N LEU A 736 -13.11 -34.98 -2.49
CA LEU A 736 -13.36 -34.09 -3.64
C LEU A 736 -14.86 -34.01 -3.96
N ALA A 737 -15.57 -35.15 -3.97
CA ALA A 737 -17.02 -35.17 -4.18
C ALA A 737 -17.77 -34.36 -3.12
N ALA A 738 -17.39 -34.51 -1.84
CA ALA A 738 -17.96 -33.73 -0.74
C ALA A 738 -17.60 -32.23 -0.79
N GLN A 739 -16.43 -31.86 -1.33
CA GLN A 739 -16.06 -30.46 -1.56
C GLN A 739 -16.87 -29.83 -2.70
N ASN A 740 -17.13 -30.59 -3.77
CA ASN A 740 -17.99 -30.12 -4.85
C ASN A 740 -19.42 -29.90 -4.35
N GLN A 741 -20.00 -30.86 -3.62
CA GLN A 741 -21.34 -30.72 -3.00
C GLN A 741 -21.47 -29.49 -2.08
N LEU A 742 -20.45 -29.19 -1.25
CA LEU A 742 -20.42 -27.98 -0.42
C LEU A 742 -20.48 -26.70 -1.28
N THR A 743 -19.71 -26.68 -2.36
CA THR A 743 -19.60 -25.51 -3.24
C THR A 743 -20.90 -25.28 -3.99
N ASP A 744 -21.49 -26.36 -4.50
CA ASP A 744 -22.76 -26.32 -5.24
C ASP A 744 -23.90 -25.83 -4.33
N ALA A 745 -23.97 -26.30 -3.08
CA ALA A 745 -25.00 -25.87 -2.12
C ALA A 745 -24.88 -24.38 -1.73
N ILE A 746 -23.66 -23.86 -1.55
CA ILE A 746 -23.45 -22.43 -1.26
C ILE A 746 -23.78 -21.58 -2.49
N GLN A 747 -23.41 -22.05 -3.68
CA GLN A 747 -23.73 -21.35 -4.93
C GLN A 747 -25.24 -21.33 -5.19
N GLU A 748 -25.94 -22.44 -4.95
CA GLU A 748 -27.39 -22.53 -5.07
C GLU A 748 -28.11 -21.58 -4.09
N ALA A 749 -27.71 -21.58 -2.81
CA ALA A 749 -28.26 -20.66 -1.81
C ALA A 749 -28.06 -19.19 -2.21
N ARG A 750 -26.87 -18.86 -2.73
CA ARG A 750 -26.57 -17.54 -3.28
C ARG A 750 -27.47 -17.18 -4.45
N GLU A 751 -27.61 -18.07 -5.43
CA GLU A 751 -28.39 -17.83 -6.65
C GLU A 751 -29.87 -17.58 -6.31
N GLN A 752 -30.45 -18.43 -5.45
CA GLN A 752 -31.83 -18.30 -4.97
C GLN A 752 -32.06 -16.99 -4.21
N ASN A 753 -31.19 -16.69 -3.22
CA ASN A 753 -31.25 -15.45 -2.45
C ASN A 753 -31.15 -14.22 -3.36
N TYR A 754 -30.24 -14.26 -4.33
CA TYR A 754 -29.98 -13.14 -5.22
C TYR A 754 -31.15 -12.87 -6.17
N GLN A 755 -31.72 -13.93 -6.75
CA GLN A 755 -32.91 -13.82 -7.61
C GLN A 755 -34.11 -13.24 -6.84
N ALA A 756 -34.35 -13.72 -5.62
CA ALA A 756 -35.43 -13.23 -4.77
C ALA A 756 -35.27 -11.74 -4.41
N GLU A 757 -34.04 -11.29 -4.10
CA GLU A 757 -33.77 -9.88 -3.78
C GLU A 757 -33.96 -8.98 -5.01
N CYS A 758 -33.47 -9.39 -6.18
CA CYS A 758 -33.67 -8.64 -7.43
C CYS A 758 -35.15 -8.48 -7.76
N GLN A 759 -35.93 -9.55 -7.59
CA GLN A 759 -37.38 -9.53 -7.77
C GLN A 759 -38.07 -8.61 -6.77
N ALA A 760 -37.69 -8.65 -5.49
CA ALA A 760 -38.25 -7.79 -4.45
C ALA A 760 -37.94 -6.30 -4.68
N ILE A 761 -36.74 -5.96 -5.16
CA ILE A 761 -36.38 -4.59 -5.55
C ILE A 761 -37.24 -4.14 -6.73
N ALA A 762 -37.34 -4.95 -7.78
CA ALA A 762 -38.13 -4.62 -8.96
C ALA A 762 -39.63 -4.43 -8.65
N LEU A 763 -40.20 -5.21 -7.73
CA LEU A 763 -41.61 -5.12 -7.33
C LEU A 763 -41.91 -4.03 -6.29
N SER A 764 -40.89 -3.39 -5.71
CA SER A 764 -41.08 -2.37 -4.66
C SER A 764 -41.87 -1.14 -5.15
N PRO A 765 -42.60 -0.43 -4.26
CA PRO A 765 -43.41 0.72 -4.66
C PRO A 765 -42.57 1.87 -5.22
N LYS A 766 -43.20 2.76 -6.01
CA LYS A 766 -42.54 3.96 -6.54
C LYS A 766 -42.45 5.04 -5.45
N LEU A 767 -41.27 5.66 -5.30
CA LEU A 767 -41.07 6.85 -4.46
C LEU A 767 -41.24 8.13 -5.29
N SER A 768 -41.83 9.16 -4.68
CA SER A 768 -41.71 10.54 -5.15
C SER A 768 -40.38 11.15 -4.70
N ASP A 769 -39.86 12.15 -5.42
CA ASP A 769 -38.56 12.77 -5.13
C ASP A 769 -38.48 13.34 -3.70
N GLN A 770 -39.57 13.94 -3.20
CA GLN A 770 -39.65 14.44 -1.83
C GLN A 770 -39.52 13.32 -0.79
N LYS A 771 -40.18 12.18 -1.01
CA LYS A 771 -40.10 11.02 -0.12
C LYS A 771 -38.72 10.36 -0.21
N TYR A 772 -38.15 10.28 -1.40
CA TYR A 772 -36.78 9.81 -1.62
C TYR A 772 -35.78 10.62 -0.80
N GLN A 773 -35.83 11.96 -0.88
CA GLN A 773 -34.91 12.84 -0.14
C GLN A 773 -35.02 12.67 1.38
N LYS A 774 -36.24 12.58 1.91
CA LYS A 774 -36.47 12.31 3.34
C LYS A 774 -35.93 10.95 3.75
N LEU A 775 -36.19 9.91 2.94
CA LEU A 775 -35.77 8.55 3.25
C LEU A 775 -34.24 8.38 3.14
N LYS A 776 -33.61 8.94 2.10
CA LYS A 776 -32.15 8.90 1.87
C LYS A 776 -31.38 9.40 3.09
N LYS A 777 -31.81 10.54 3.65
CA LYS A 777 -31.22 11.18 4.83
C LYS A 777 -31.43 10.43 6.15
N ARG A 778 -32.38 9.49 6.22
CA ARG A 778 -32.68 8.76 7.45
C ARG A 778 -31.60 7.73 7.75
N LEU A 779 -31.08 7.68 8.97
CA LEU A 779 -30.00 6.75 9.34
C LEU A 779 -30.46 5.28 9.36
N VAL A 780 -31.61 5.01 9.95
CA VAL A 780 -32.17 3.66 10.10
C VAL A 780 -33.18 3.40 8.98
N LYS A 781 -33.10 2.26 8.27
CA LYS A 781 -33.99 1.90 7.16
C LYS A 781 -34.31 0.42 7.23
N ASN A 782 -35.58 0.05 7.15
CA ASN A 782 -35.97 -1.36 7.06
C ASN A 782 -35.74 -1.93 5.64
N VAL A 783 -35.82 -3.25 5.48
CA VAL A 783 -35.60 -3.96 4.21
C VAL A 783 -36.43 -3.36 3.08
N GLN A 784 -37.73 -3.14 3.32
CA GLN A 784 -38.64 -2.64 2.29
C GLN A 784 -38.29 -1.21 1.85
N GLU A 785 -37.91 -0.36 2.80
CA GLU A 785 -37.45 1.01 2.52
C GLU A 785 -36.13 1.01 1.74
N ARG A 786 -35.18 0.13 2.07
CA ARG A 786 -33.92 -0.03 1.32
C ARG A 786 -34.19 -0.44 -0.13
N ARG A 787 -35.05 -1.45 -0.34
CA ARG A 787 -35.45 -1.92 -1.68
C ARG A 787 -36.15 -0.82 -2.49
N THR A 788 -37.05 -0.09 -1.85
CA THR A 788 -37.78 1.02 -2.47
C THR A 788 -36.82 2.16 -2.88
N LEU A 789 -35.87 2.50 -2.01
CA LEU A 789 -34.83 3.50 -2.29
C LEU A 789 -33.93 3.05 -3.45
N ARG A 790 -33.46 1.80 -3.42
CA ARG A 790 -32.65 1.19 -4.50
C ARG A 790 -33.38 1.23 -5.84
N LYS A 791 -34.67 0.89 -5.89
CA LYS A 791 -35.50 0.99 -7.10
C LYS A 791 -35.56 2.42 -7.64
N HIS A 792 -35.75 3.41 -6.76
CA HIS A 792 -35.80 4.82 -7.17
C HIS A 792 -34.45 5.29 -7.74
N GLU A 793 -33.33 4.92 -7.12
CA GLU A 793 -31.98 5.24 -7.62
C GLU A 793 -31.69 4.61 -8.98
N LEU A 794 -32.07 3.35 -9.17
CA LEU A 794 -31.96 2.69 -10.47
C LEU A 794 -32.82 3.41 -11.52
N LYS A 795 -34.04 3.85 -11.16
CA LYS A 795 -34.92 4.58 -12.07
C LYS A 795 -34.34 5.93 -12.48
N GLN A 796 -33.75 6.68 -11.54
CA GLN A 796 -33.05 7.93 -11.84
C GLN A 796 -31.85 7.69 -12.75
N ARG A 797 -31.04 6.67 -12.45
CA ARG A 797 -29.83 6.31 -13.18
C ARG A 797 -30.08 5.92 -14.64
N TYR A 798 -31.05 5.04 -14.89
CA TYR A 798 -31.27 4.44 -16.21
C TYR A 798 -32.44 5.04 -17.00
N GLY A 799 -33.37 5.74 -16.34
CA GLY A 799 -34.56 6.32 -16.99
C GLY A 799 -35.61 5.31 -17.46
N ILE A 800 -35.30 4.01 -17.51
CA ILE A 800 -36.19 2.93 -17.98
C ILE A 800 -36.91 2.20 -16.83
N GLU A 801 -37.80 1.26 -17.14
CA GLU A 801 -38.48 0.45 -16.11
C GLU A 801 -37.49 -0.47 -15.39
N ILE A 802 -37.71 -0.67 -14.09
CA ILE A 802 -36.81 -1.48 -13.25
C ILE A 802 -37.32 -2.90 -13.20
N THR A 803 -36.62 -3.80 -13.88
CA THR A 803 -36.87 -5.24 -13.88
C THR A 803 -35.81 -5.97 -13.02
N PRO A 804 -36.05 -7.23 -12.62
CA PRO A 804 -35.05 -8.01 -11.89
C PRO A 804 -33.73 -8.12 -12.67
N GLU A 805 -33.79 -8.28 -13.99
CA GLU A 805 -32.62 -8.39 -14.87
C GLU A 805 -31.78 -7.10 -14.86
N LEU A 806 -32.44 -5.93 -14.83
CA LEU A 806 -31.72 -4.65 -14.72
C LEU A 806 -30.99 -4.52 -13.39
N VAL A 807 -31.59 -4.98 -12.28
CA VAL A 807 -30.92 -5.00 -10.96
C VAL A 807 -29.65 -5.85 -11.04
N VAL A 808 -29.74 -7.03 -11.67
CA VAL A 808 -28.59 -7.92 -11.88
C VAL A 808 -27.50 -7.24 -12.71
N LEU A 809 -27.88 -6.60 -13.82
CA LEU A 809 -26.93 -5.85 -14.66
C LEU A 809 -26.23 -4.74 -13.86
N ASP A 810 -26.97 -3.93 -13.10
CA ASP A 810 -26.40 -2.83 -12.31
C ASP A 810 -25.36 -3.33 -11.29
N ASP A 811 -25.68 -4.40 -10.56
CA ASP A 811 -24.79 -5.01 -9.57
C ASP A 811 -23.51 -5.60 -10.21
N GLN A 812 -23.58 -5.98 -11.50
CA GLN A 812 -22.44 -6.42 -12.31
C GLN A 812 -21.66 -5.25 -12.97
N GLY A 813 -21.94 -4.01 -12.56
CA GLY A 813 -21.22 -2.82 -13.01
C GLY A 813 -21.69 -2.27 -14.36
N TRP A 814 -22.90 -2.62 -14.81
CA TRP A 814 -23.43 -2.18 -16.11
C TRP A 814 -23.47 -0.66 -16.26
N TYR A 815 -23.79 0.09 -15.18
CA TYR A 815 -23.79 1.56 -15.23
C TYR A 815 -22.47 2.15 -15.71
N GLN A 816 -21.34 1.67 -15.18
CA GLN A 816 -20.02 2.18 -15.55
C GLN A 816 -19.70 1.87 -17.01
N LYS A 817 -20.06 0.67 -17.47
CA LYS A 817 -19.91 0.24 -18.87
C LYS A 817 -20.72 1.10 -19.82
N LEU A 818 -21.99 1.35 -19.49
CA LEU A 818 -22.87 2.22 -20.27
C LEU A 818 -22.36 3.65 -20.32
N ARG A 819 -21.92 4.19 -19.18
CA ARG A 819 -21.40 5.56 -19.07
C ARG A 819 -20.20 5.77 -19.99
N LEU A 820 -19.22 4.86 -19.97
CA LEU A 820 -18.08 4.92 -20.88
C LEU A 820 -18.52 4.76 -22.35
N HIS A 821 -19.38 3.78 -22.64
CA HIS A 821 -19.81 3.54 -24.02
C HIS A 821 -20.62 4.71 -24.61
N TYR A 822 -21.51 5.31 -23.82
CA TYR A 822 -22.32 6.47 -24.21
C TYR A 822 -21.42 7.65 -24.57
N PHE A 823 -20.50 8.03 -23.69
CA PHE A 823 -19.58 9.15 -23.96
C PHE A 823 -18.50 8.83 -24.99
N LEU A 824 -18.28 7.56 -25.33
CA LEU A 824 -17.43 7.15 -26.45
C LEU A 824 -18.17 7.25 -27.80
N THR A 825 -19.51 7.30 -27.79
CA THR A 825 -20.35 7.20 -28.99
C THR A 825 -21.42 8.30 -29.01
N VAL A 826 -22.68 7.97 -28.75
CA VAL A 826 -23.87 8.81 -28.98
C VAL A 826 -23.87 10.09 -28.13
N GLY A 827 -23.28 10.04 -26.94
CA GLY A 827 -23.17 11.16 -26.01
C GLY A 827 -21.85 11.93 -26.08
N ARG A 828 -20.98 11.62 -27.05
CA ARG A 828 -19.60 12.12 -27.09
C ARG A 828 -19.50 13.65 -27.10
N HIS A 829 -20.43 14.33 -27.74
CA HIS A 829 -20.47 15.79 -27.80
C HIS A 829 -20.85 16.45 -26.47
N TYR A 830 -21.48 15.72 -25.55
CA TYR A 830 -21.86 16.21 -24.21
C TYR A 830 -20.83 15.88 -23.11
N LEU A 831 -19.74 15.18 -23.46
CA LEU A 831 -18.70 14.77 -22.50
C LEU A 831 -18.03 15.98 -21.83
N ALA A 832 -17.71 17.00 -22.62
CA ALA A 832 -17.03 18.19 -22.12
C ALA A 832 -17.93 18.99 -21.14
N ASP A 833 -19.23 19.11 -21.45
CA ASP A 833 -20.21 19.73 -20.55
C ASP A 833 -20.31 18.98 -19.22
N ARG A 834 -20.34 17.64 -19.29
CA ARG A 834 -20.40 16.77 -18.11
C ARG A 834 -19.17 16.96 -17.23
N ASP A 835 -17.97 16.85 -17.81
CA ASP A 835 -16.69 17.03 -17.10
C ASP A 835 -16.59 18.44 -16.49
N THR A 836 -17.02 19.47 -17.23
CA THR A 836 -17.08 20.87 -16.78
C THR A 836 -17.98 21.05 -15.56
N LYS A 837 -19.18 20.47 -15.55
CA LYS A 837 -20.10 20.55 -14.42
C LYS A 837 -19.53 19.90 -13.16
N PHE A 838 -18.88 18.74 -13.30
CA PHE A 838 -18.21 18.10 -12.17
C PHE A 838 -17.04 18.92 -11.63
N ALA A 839 -16.22 19.48 -12.52
CA ALA A 839 -15.11 20.35 -12.15
C ALA A 839 -15.62 21.57 -11.38
N LYS A 840 -16.60 22.30 -11.91
CA LYS A 840 -17.20 23.48 -11.26
C LYS A 840 -17.73 23.15 -9.86
N ASN A 841 -18.47 22.05 -9.71
CA ASN A 841 -19.00 21.63 -8.42
C ASN A 841 -17.89 21.36 -7.38
N LEU A 842 -16.78 20.73 -7.78
CA LEU A 842 -15.64 20.51 -6.87
C LEU A 842 -14.91 21.82 -6.53
N ILE A 843 -14.74 22.72 -7.51
CA ILE A 843 -14.08 24.02 -7.33
C ILE A 843 -14.89 24.91 -6.39
N GLU A 844 -16.22 24.98 -6.60
CA GLU A 844 -17.15 25.74 -5.75
C GLU A 844 -17.14 25.22 -4.31
N GLN A 845 -17.22 23.90 -4.12
CA GLN A 845 -17.16 23.26 -2.80
C GLN A 845 -15.79 23.43 -2.12
N GLY A 846 -14.72 23.52 -2.91
CA GLY A 846 -13.36 23.72 -2.42
C GLY A 846 -12.96 25.18 -2.22
N HIS A 847 -13.83 26.13 -2.59
CA HIS A 847 -13.52 27.57 -2.64
C HIS A 847 -12.24 27.85 -3.46
N GLY A 848 -12.18 27.34 -4.69
CA GLY A 848 -11.04 27.52 -5.61
C GLY A 848 -9.91 26.49 -5.48
N SER A 849 -9.89 25.71 -4.40
CA SER A 849 -8.88 24.67 -4.16
C SER A 849 -9.37 23.28 -4.60
N LEU A 850 -8.46 22.45 -5.10
CA LEU A 850 -8.76 21.08 -5.55
C LEU A 850 -7.91 20.02 -4.85
N PHE A 851 -8.53 18.94 -4.40
CA PHE A 851 -7.82 17.74 -4.00
C PHE A 851 -7.66 16.81 -5.22
N LEU A 852 -6.42 16.64 -5.70
CA LEU A 852 -6.14 16.05 -7.01
C LEU A 852 -6.74 14.64 -7.23
N PRO A 853 -6.70 13.71 -6.26
CA PRO A 853 -7.33 12.40 -6.43
C PRO A 853 -8.84 12.47 -6.71
N ASP A 854 -9.57 13.39 -6.07
CA ASP A 854 -11.01 13.55 -6.27
C ASP A 854 -11.35 14.12 -7.64
N PHE A 855 -10.58 15.13 -8.04
CA PHE A 855 -10.70 15.77 -9.33
C PHE A 855 -10.45 14.75 -10.44
N ASN A 856 -9.29 14.07 -10.43
CA ASN A 856 -8.94 13.09 -11.45
C ASN A 856 -9.94 11.94 -11.54
N GLY A 857 -10.37 11.40 -10.40
CA GLY A 857 -11.37 10.33 -10.37
C GLY A 857 -12.78 10.78 -10.77
N SER A 858 -13.02 12.07 -11.00
CA SER A 858 -14.33 12.60 -11.43
C SER A 858 -14.43 12.81 -12.93
N GLN A 859 -13.31 12.93 -13.65
CA GLN A 859 -13.27 13.23 -15.08
C GLN A 859 -13.33 11.97 -15.94
N LEU A 860 -13.86 12.10 -17.17
CA LEU A 860 -13.91 11.02 -18.16
C LEU A 860 -13.15 11.35 -19.43
N GLY A 861 -12.88 12.63 -19.71
CA GLY A 861 -12.24 13.10 -20.94
C GLY A 861 -10.95 12.36 -21.26
N ALA A 862 -10.04 12.21 -20.28
CA ALA A 862 -8.79 11.49 -20.48
C ALA A 862 -9.00 9.99 -20.81
N ILE A 863 -9.98 9.35 -20.18
CA ILE A 863 -10.31 7.93 -20.44
C ILE A 863 -10.82 7.77 -21.86
N ILE A 864 -11.82 8.57 -22.24
CA ILE A 864 -12.42 8.52 -23.59
C ILE A 864 -11.38 8.88 -24.65
N GLY A 865 -10.61 9.95 -24.46
CA GLY A 865 -9.53 10.33 -25.38
C GLY A 865 -8.47 9.24 -25.55
N THR A 866 -8.15 8.49 -24.50
CA THR A 866 -7.24 7.33 -24.60
C THR A 866 -7.85 6.23 -25.47
N MET A 867 -9.14 5.93 -25.33
CA MET A 867 -9.85 4.95 -26.15
C MET A 867 -9.95 5.40 -27.61
N GLU A 868 -10.11 6.70 -27.87
CA GLU A 868 -10.12 7.29 -29.21
C GLU A 868 -8.77 7.15 -29.91
N ILE A 869 -7.67 7.49 -29.23
CA ILE A 869 -6.30 7.34 -29.75
C ILE A 869 -6.00 5.89 -30.13
N LEU A 870 -6.53 4.94 -29.36
CA LEU A 870 -6.38 3.51 -29.63
C LEU A 870 -7.37 2.97 -30.68
N GLY A 871 -8.21 3.82 -31.29
CA GLY A 871 -9.13 3.41 -32.34
C GLY A 871 -10.29 2.53 -31.88
N ILE A 872 -10.59 2.47 -30.58
CA ILE A 872 -11.70 1.66 -30.06
C ILE A 872 -13.06 2.05 -30.67
N PRO A 873 -13.43 3.34 -30.84
CA PRO A 873 -14.68 3.71 -31.50
C PRO A 873 -14.82 3.16 -32.93
N VAL A 874 -13.72 3.12 -33.68
CA VAL A 874 -13.69 2.59 -35.06
C VAL A 874 -14.02 1.10 -35.06
N LEU A 875 -13.46 0.35 -34.10
CA LEU A 875 -13.77 -1.06 -33.93
C LEU A 875 -15.23 -1.28 -33.55
N LEU A 876 -15.80 -0.43 -32.69
CA LEU A 876 -17.21 -0.54 -32.29
C LEU A 876 -18.19 -0.20 -33.42
N ALA A 877 -17.79 0.66 -34.37
CA ALA A 877 -18.61 1.07 -35.51
C ALA A 877 -18.79 -0.04 -36.56
N ASP A 878 -17.82 -0.96 -36.69
CA ASP A 878 -17.91 -2.13 -37.57
C ASP A 878 -17.72 -3.44 -36.78
N PRO A 879 -18.75 -3.89 -36.03
CA PRO A 879 -18.66 -5.12 -35.25
C PRO A 879 -18.58 -6.38 -36.13
N GLN A 880 -18.89 -6.28 -37.43
CA GLN A 880 -18.83 -7.42 -38.35
C GLN A 880 -17.40 -7.68 -38.85
N ARG A 881 -16.49 -6.72 -38.69
CA ARG A 881 -15.08 -6.84 -39.07
C ARG A 881 -14.43 -8.11 -38.50
N GLU A 882 -13.78 -8.87 -39.38
CA GLU A 882 -12.87 -9.94 -38.98
C GLU A 882 -11.56 -9.33 -38.46
N LEU A 883 -11.20 -9.61 -37.21
CA LEU A 883 -10.00 -9.10 -36.55
C LEU A 883 -8.91 -10.18 -36.54
N CYS A 884 -7.83 -9.96 -37.29
CA CYS A 884 -6.64 -10.81 -37.24
C CYS A 884 -5.58 -10.14 -36.34
N PRO A 885 -4.96 -10.87 -35.39
CA PRO A 885 -3.86 -10.33 -34.57
C PRO A 885 -2.65 -9.77 -35.36
N GLN A 886 -2.59 -9.99 -36.67
CA GLN A 886 -1.54 -9.51 -37.57
C GLN A 886 -1.98 -8.32 -38.44
N ASP A 887 -3.22 -7.83 -38.28
CA ASP A 887 -3.67 -6.63 -38.98
C ASP A 887 -2.82 -5.42 -38.53
N ASP A 888 -2.40 -4.61 -39.50
CA ASP A 888 -1.43 -3.52 -39.28
C ASP A 888 -1.94 -2.48 -38.27
N ASP A 889 -3.24 -2.16 -38.30
CA ASP A 889 -3.86 -1.23 -37.36
C ASP A 889 -3.91 -1.79 -35.92
N LEU A 890 -4.13 -3.10 -35.76
CA LEU A 890 -4.13 -3.75 -34.45
C LEU A 890 -2.71 -3.86 -33.90
N LEU A 891 -1.70 -4.08 -34.76
CA LEU A 891 -0.29 -4.03 -34.38
C LEU A 891 0.12 -2.62 -33.93
N ALA A 892 -0.31 -1.59 -34.66
CA ALA A 892 -0.06 -0.19 -34.30
C ALA A 892 -0.72 0.17 -32.95
N LEU A 893 -1.99 -0.22 -32.74
CA LEU A 893 -2.70 -0.08 -31.46
C LEU A 893 -1.91 -0.74 -30.33
N ALA A 894 -1.47 -2.00 -30.52
CA ALA A 894 -0.72 -2.72 -29.51
C ALA A 894 0.62 -2.05 -29.19
N GLN A 895 1.32 -1.53 -30.20
CA GLN A 895 2.56 -0.79 -30.02
C GLN A 895 2.36 0.46 -29.17
N ILE A 896 1.36 1.29 -29.51
CA ILE A 896 1.02 2.50 -28.73
C ILE A 896 0.65 2.12 -27.29
N ALA A 897 -0.18 1.10 -27.11
CA ALA A 897 -0.65 0.68 -25.80
C ALA A 897 0.46 0.10 -24.91
N ILE A 898 1.39 -0.68 -25.48
CA ILE A 898 2.54 -1.23 -24.73
C ILE A 898 3.52 -0.12 -24.34
N GLN A 899 3.80 0.82 -25.26
CA GLN A 899 4.69 1.96 -24.99
C GLN A 899 4.13 2.86 -23.88
N ASN A 900 2.81 3.02 -23.78
CA ASN A 900 2.14 3.92 -22.83
C ASN A 900 1.43 3.17 -21.67
N ARG A 901 1.84 1.94 -21.36
CA ARG A 901 1.15 1.08 -20.39
C ARG A 901 0.95 1.70 -18.99
N ALA A 902 1.90 2.51 -18.54
CA ALA A 902 1.86 3.14 -17.21
C ALA A 902 0.84 4.28 -17.18
N ASP A 903 0.76 5.06 -18.25
CA ASP A 903 -0.21 6.13 -18.41
C ASP A 903 -1.61 5.56 -18.62
N ILE A 904 -1.76 4.49 -19.42
CA ILE A 904 -3.04 3.76 -19.56
C ILE A 904 -3.51 3.22 -18.21
N LYS A 905 -2.61 2.64 -17.39
CA LYS A 905 -2.97 2.18 -16.05
C LYS A 905 -3.42 3.33 -15.15
N THR A 906 -2.84 4.51 -15.30
CA THR A 906 -3.16 5.70 -14.50
C THR A 906 -4.48 6.35 -14.93
N VAL A 907 -4.71 6.47 -16.23
CA VAL A 907 -5.89 7.12 -16.83
C VAL A 907 -7.09 6.18 -16.79
N VAL A 908 -6.94 4.98 -17.32
CA VAL A 908 -8.05 4.04 -17.61
C VAL A 908 -8.21 2.99 -16.49
N GLY A 909 -7.17 2.77 -15.68
CA GLY A 909 -7.20 1.78 -14.59
C GLY A 909 -6.86 0.35 -15.01
N ILE A 910 -6.62 0.09 -16.30
CA ILE A 910 -6.29 -1.26 -16.82
C ILE A 910 -4.77 -1.49 -16.87
N GLY A 911 -4.32 -2.66 -16.42
CA GLY A 911 -2.92 -3.07 -16.60
C GLY A 911 -2.68 -3.63 -18.01
N ILE A 912 -1.50 -3.42 -18.59
CA ILE A 912 -1.11 -4.03 -19.87
C ILE A 912 0.25 -4.72 -19.69
N ALA A 913 0.30 -6.02 -20.01
CA ALA A 913 1.54 -6.79 -19.96
C ALA A 913 2.46 -6.41 -21.13
N HIS A 914 3.77 -6.45 -20.92
CA HIS A 914 4.75 -6.04 -21.95
C HIS A 914 4.73 -6.94 -23.21
N ASN A 915 4.19 -8.15 -23.06
CA ASN A 915 4.02 -9.14 -24.13
C ASN A 915 2.54 -9.37 -24.50
N ALA A 916 1.64 -8.45 -24.13
CA ALA A 916 0.22 -8.58 -24.46
C ALA A 916 0.01 -8.54 -25.98
N SER A 917 -0.76 -9.49 -26.52
CA SER A 917 -1.13 -9.48 -27.94
C SER A 917 -2.15 -8.38 -28.24
N PRO A 918 -2.28 -7.92 -29.51
CA PRO A 918 -3.29 -6.93 -29.89
C PRO A 918 -4.70 -7.29 -29.42
N ILE A 919 -5.11 -8.55 -29.63
CA ILE A 919 -6.43 -9.05 -29.21
C ILE A 919 -6.61 -9.01 -27.69
N THR A 920 -5.58 -9.30 -26.91
CA THR A 920 -5.65 -9.22 -25.44
C THR A 920 -5.84 -7.78 -24.98
N ILE A 921 -5.17 -6.83 -25.63
CA ILE A 921 -5.29 -5.39 -25.32
C ILE A 921 -6.70 -4.91 -25.67
N ILE A 922 -7.17 -5.20 -26.88
CA ILE A 922 -8.52 -4.85 -27.35
C ILE A 922 -9.58 -5.42 -26.40
N ARG A 923 -9.47 -6.69 -26.02
CA ARG A 923 -10.41 -7.31 -25.07
C ARG A 923 -10.53 -6.51 -23.78
N ARG A 924 -9.42 -6.08 -23.18
CA ARG A 924 -9.43 -5.28 -21.94
C ARG A 924 -10.16 -3.95 -22.10
N PHE A 925 -10.10 -3.32 -23.28
CA PHE A 925 -10.85 -2.09 -23.56
C PHE A 925 -12.34 -2.36 -23.88
N LEU A 926 -12.65 -3.46 -24.58
CA LEU A 926 -14.03 -3.86 -24.84
C LEU A 926 -14.78 -4.23 -23.56
N ASP A 927 -14.10 -4.87 -22.60
CA ASP A 927 -14.66 -5.20 -21.28
C ASP A 927 -15.16 -3.95 -20.54
N LEU A 928 -14.48 -2.80 -20.70
CA LEU A 928 -14.85 -1.51 -20.09
C LEU A 928 -16.17 -0.95 -20.62
N VAL A 929 -16.56 -1.32 -21.84
CA VAL A 929 -17.82 -0.91 -22.48
C VAL A 929 -18.83 -2.07 -22.58
N GLY A 930 -18.51 -3.22 -21.98
CA GLY A 930 -19.37 -4.39 -21.94
C GLY A 930 -19.53 -5.14 -23.27
N TYR A 931 -18.56 -5.04 -24.16
CA TYR A 931 -18.45 -5.86 -25.38
C TYR A 931 -17.52 -7.04 -25.11
N ASP A 932 -17.63 -8.12 -25.91
CA ASP A 932 -16.72 -9.27 -25.83
C ASP A 932 -16.20 -9.64 -27.23
N LEU A 933 -15.32 -10.63 -27.31
CA LEU A 933 -14.75 -11.15 -28.55
C LEU A 933 -15.03 -12.64 -28.69
N GLN A 934 -15.52 -13.06 -29.86
CA GLN A 934 -15.61 -14.47 -30.24
C GLN A 934 -14.53 -14.86 -31.23
N VAL A 935 -14.10 -16.12 -31.18
CA VAL A 935 -13.26 -16.71 -32.23
C VAL A 935 -14.18 -17.21 -33.34
N LEU A 936 -14.01 -16.67 -34.55
CA LEU A 936 -14.77 -17.13 -35.71
C LEU A 936 -14.15 -18.38 -36.33
N LYS A 937 -12.86 -18.30 -36.63
CA LYS A 937 -12.12 -19.36 -37.36
C LYS A 937 -10.64 -19.29 -37.03
N SER A 938 -9.93 -20.36 -37.36
CA SER A 938 -8.47 -20.38 -37.34
C SER A 938 -7.94 -20.44 -38.77
N LYS A 939 -7.04 -19.53 -39.13
CA LYS A 939 -6.39 -19.48 -40.43
C LYS A 939 -4.90 -19.80 -40.26
N ARG A 940 -4.34 -20.56 -41.20
CA ARG A 940 -2.90 -20.80 -41.25
C ARG A 940 -2.26 -19.67 -42.06
N ILE A 941 -1.36 -18.92 -41.43
CA ILE A 941 -0.57 -17.88 -42.08
C ILE A 941 0.90 -18.29 -41.95
N GLY A 942 1.47 -18.78 -43.06
CA GLY A 942 2.78 -19.44 -43.07
C GLY A 942 2.83 -20.72 -42.22
N LYS A 943 3.81 -20.82 -41.32
CA LYS A 943 3.95 -21.96 -40.38
C LYS A 943 3.11 -21.82 -39.10
N LYS A 944 2.49 -20.66 -38.83
CA LYS A 944 1.74 -20.38 -37.59
C LYS A 944 0.23 -20.44 -37.82
N GLN A 945 -0.49 -20.98 -36.85
CA GLN A 945 -1.95 -20.94 -36.80
C GLN A 945 -2.39 -19.68 -36.06
N VAL A 946 -3.27 -18.89 -36.68
CA VAL A 946 -3.75 -17.62 -36.14
C VAL A 946 -5.27 -17.68 -36.02
N ARG A 947 -5.80 -17.23 -34.88
CA ARG A 947 -7.25 -17.14 -34.65
C ARG A 947 -7.76 -15.80 -35.17
N ILE A 948 -8.88 -15.83 -35.89
CA ILE A 948 -9.60 -14.65 -36.37
C ILE A 948 -10.78 -14.43 -35.43
N TYR A 949 -10.93 -13.18 -34.97
CA TYR A 949 -11.90 -12.78 -33.97
C TYR A 949 -12.97 -11.87 -34.58
N GLN A 950 -14.09 -11.72 -33.88
CA GLN A 950 -15.11 -10.74 -34.20
C GLN A 950 -15.72 -10.20 -32.90
N ILE A 951 -16.14 -8.94 -32.92
CA ILE A 951 -16.75 -8.26 -31.78
C ILE A 951 -18.17 -8.79 -31.57
N ILE A 952 -18.47 -9.13 -30.32
CA ILE A 952 -19.82 -9.50 -29.89
C ILE A 952 -20.52 -8.24 -29.39
N VAL A 953 -21.53 -7.80 -30.11
CA VAL A 953 -22.40 -6.70 -29.68
C VAL A 953 -23.31 -7.21 -28.55
N PRO A 954 -23.29 -6.57 -27.38
CA PRO A 954 -24.13 -6.95 -26.25
C PRO A 954 -25.62 -6.71 -26.56
N ARG A 955 -26.47 -7.67 -26.19
CA ARG A 955 -27.94 -7.58 -26.31
C ARG A 955 -28.58 -7.37 -24.94
N ASP A 956 -28.20 -6.29 -24.27
CA ASP A 956 -28.58 -6.00 -22.88
C ASP A 956 -29.56 -4.82 -22.74
N GLY A 957 -30.06 -4.28 -23.87
CA GLY A 957 -31.06 -3.21 -23.88
C GLY A 957 -30.50 -1.80 -23.63
N ARG A 958 -29.17 -1.64 -23.71
CA ARG A 958 -28.48 -0.35 -23.49
C ARG A 958 -28.97 0.79 -24.36
N GLU A 959 -29.47 0.50 -25.57
CA GLU A 959 -29.93 1.51 -26.52
C GLU A 959 -31.11 2.30 -25.94
N ALA A 960 -32.01 1.65 -25.18
CA ALA A 960 -33.11 2.31 -24.52
C ALA A 960 -32.61 3.29 -23.44
N VAL A 961 -31.55 2.93 -22.71
CA VAL A 961 -30.90 3.81 -21.73
C VAL A 961 -30.24 5.00 -22.42
N PHE A 962 -29.51 4.76 -23.52
CA PHE A 962 -28.86 5.82 -24.29
C PHE A 962 -29.85 6.83 -24.83
N GLN A 963 -31.03 6.39 -25.29
CA GLN A 963 -32.09 7.30 -25.70
C GLN A 963 -32.55 8.20 -24.54
N GLN A 964 -32.75 7.65 -23.34
CA GLN A 964 -33.14 8.44 -22.16
C GLN A 964 -32.04 9.44 -21.76
N TRP A 965 -30.79 9.01 -21.76
CA TRP A 965 -29.65 9.88 -21.47
C TRP A 965 -29.48 10.99 -22.51
N LEU A 966 -29.66 10.67 -23.79
CA LEU A 966 -29.59 11.64 -24.87
C LEU A 966 -30.70 12.68 -24.80
N ILE A 967 -31.93 12.29 -24.42
CA ILE A 967 -33.03 13.23 -24.18
C ILE A 967 -32.66 14.21 -23.06
N ARG A 968 -32.06 13.73 -21.96
CA ARG A 968 -31.62 14.58 -20.86
C ARG A 968 -30.53 15.55 -21.30
N ASP A 969 -29.49 15.06 -21.97
CA ASP A 969 -28.41 15.92 -22.45
C ASP A 969 -28.87 16.94 -23.49
N ARG A 970 -29.81 16.59 -24.36
CA ARG A 970 -30.41 17.55 -25.30
C ARG A 970 -31.19 18.65 -24.59
N ALA A 971 -31.86 18.32 -23.48
CA ALA A 971 -32.55 19.32 -22.67
C ALA A 971 -31.58 20.16 -21.83
N LEU A 972 -30.50 19.56 -21.36
CA LEU A 972 -29.51 20.20 -20.51
C LEU A 972 -28.13 19.51 -20.67
N PRO A 973 -27.23 20.05 -21.51
CA PRO A 973 -25.97 19.39 -21.90
C PRO A 973 -25.15 18.85 -20.73
N GLY A 974 -24.76 17.57 -20.74
CA GLY A 974 -23.98 16.94 -19.67
C GLY A 974 -24.78 16.59 -18.39
N SER A 975 -26.08 16.35 -18.52
CA SER A 975 -27.00 15.97 -17.43
C SER A 975 -27.38 14.49 -17.39
N SER A 976 -26.94 13.69 -18.37
CA SER A 976 -27.23 12.25 -18.48
C SER A 976 -26.75 11.43 -17.27
N ASP A 977 -25.66 11.84 -16.65
CA ASP A 977 -25.05 11.17 -15.49
C ASP A 977 -25.86 11.51 -14.21
N GLY A 978 -26.35 10.50 -13.49
CA GLY A 978 -27.39 10.64 -12.45
C GLY A 978 -27.05 11.50 -11.21
N TRP A 979 -25.83 12.03 -11.11
CA TRP A 979 -25.43 13.01 -10.09
C TRP A 979 -26.08 14.40 -10.31
N PHE A 980 -26.52 14.67 -11.54
CA PHE A 980 -26.94 15.99 -11.97
C PHE A 980 -28.22 16.49 -11.26
N ASP A 981 -29.10 15.57 -10.86
CA ASP A 981 -30.32 15.92 -10.12
C ASP A 981 -30.02 16.56 -8.75
N GLU A 982 -28.95 16.15 -8.07
CA GLU A 982 -28.51 16.79 -6.81
C GLU A 982 -27.90 18.17 -7.04
N TYR A 983 -27.19 18.37 -8.16
CA TYR A 983 -26.63 19.66 -8.56
C TYR A 983 -27.72 20.69 -8.92
N CYS A 984 -28.72 20.29 -9.71
CA CYS A 984 -29.87 21.13 -10.06
C CYS A 984 -30.74 21.51 -8.85
N LEU A 985 -30.91 20.60 -7.89
CA LEU A 985 -31.65 20.90 -6.65
C LEU A 985 -30.92 21.94 -5.79
N LYS A 986 -29.58 21.90 -5.75
CA LYS A 986 -28.78 22.93 -5.07
C LYS A 986 -28.90 24.30 -5.74
N LEU A 987 -28.83 24.36 -7.06
CA LEU A 987 -29.03 25.60 -7.83
C LEU A 987 -30.43 26.22 -7.59
N LYS A 988 -31.47 25.39 -7.49
CA LYS A 988 -32.82 25.85 -7.13
C LYS A 988 -32.92 26.38 -5.69
N SER A 989 -32.08 25.88 -4.78
CA SER A 989 -32.02 26.34 -3.38
C SER A 989 -31.12 27.58 -3.17
N SER A 990 -30.18 27.86 -4.08
CA SER A 990 -29.24 28.99 -3.97
C SER A 990 -29.75 30.30 -4.59
N GLY A 991 -30.95 30.31 -5.17
CA GLY A 991 -31.63 31.53 -5.62
C GLY A 991 -30.98 32.27 -6.80
N GLN A 992 -29.98 31.69 -7.47
CA GLN A 992 -29.38 32.29 -8.66
C GLN A 992 -30.29 32.08 -9.87
N LYS A 993 -31.00 33.14 -10.27
CA LYS A 993 -31.69 33.22 -11.57
C LYS A 993 -30.64 33.22 -12.69
N HIS A 994 -30.67 32.22 -13.56
CA HIS A 994 -30.00 32.30 -14.86
C HIS A 994 -30.57 33.50 -15.64
N LYS A 995 -29.68 34.38 -16.14
CA LYS A 995 -29.99 35.21 -17.30
C LYS A 995 -30.08 34.30 -18.51
N SER A 996 -31.13 34.50 -19.29
CA SER A 996 -31.54 33.71 -20.46
C SER A 996 -30.55 33.80 -21.62
N ASP A 997 -30.48 32.69 -22.35
CA ASP A 997 -30.19 32.48 -23.79
C ASP A 997 -29.82 33.71 -24.62
N ASP A 998 -28.65 33.64 -25.26
CA ASP A 998 -28.47 33.73 -26.72
C ASP A 998 -26.96 33.74 -27.05
N ASP A 999 -26.41 32.61 -27.51
CA ASP A 999 -25.25 32.66 -28.43
C ASP A 999 -25.17 31.37 -29.27
N PRO A 1000 -25.22 31.45 -30.62
CA PRO A 1000 -25.25 30.28 -31.50
C PRO A 1000 -23.83 29.78 -31.79
N TYR A 1001 -23.42 28.69 -31.13
CA TYR A 1001 -22.09 28.12 -31.35
C TYR A 1001 -21.98 27.38 -32.69
N LEU A 1002 -21.09 27.89 -33.53
CA LEU A 1002 -20.71 27.32 -34.81
C LEU A 1002 -19.76 26.12 -34.60
N GLN A 1003 -20.15 25.02 -35.21
CA GLN A 1003 -19.51 23.70 -35.26
C GLN A 1003 -18.13 23.75 -35.96
N LEU A 1004 -17.11 23.11 -35.39
CA LEU A 1004 -15.92 22.68 -36.14
C LEU A 1004 -15.56 21.22 -35.81
N SER A 1005 -15.65 20.38 -36.83
CA SER A 1005 -15.10 19.03 -36.89
C SER A 1005 -13.57 19.09 -36.94
N LEU A 1006 -12.91 18.21 -36.18
CA LEU A 1006 -11.48 17.97 -36.30
C LEU A 1006 -11.22 17.11 -37.54
N ASP A 1007 -10.81 17.74 -38.65
CA ASP A 1007 -10.08 17.05 -39.71
C ASP A 1007 -8.59 17.00 -39.31
N LEU A 1008 -8.06 15.79 -39.22
CA LEU A 1008 -6.67 15.49 -38.90
C LEU A 1008 -5.84 15.41 -40.18
N ALA A 1009 -4.65 16.02 -40.14
CA ALA A 1009 -3.49 15.64 -40.94
C ALA A 1009 -2.44 14.99 -40.03
#